data_AF-A0A957Q5M5-F1
#
_entry.id   AF-A0A957Q5M5-F1
#
_cell.length_a   1.000
_cell.length_b   1.000
_cell.length_c   1.000
_cell.angle_alpha   90.00
_cell.angle_beta   90.00
_cell.angle_gamma   90.00
#
_symmetry.space_group_name_H-M   'P 1'
#
loop_
_entity.id
_entity.type
_entity.pdbx_description
1 polymer ?
#
loop_
_entity_poly.entity_id
_entity_poly.type
_entity_poly.pdbx_seq_one_letter_code
_entity_poly.pdbx_strand_id
1 'polypeptide(L)'
;EVTIDAILTGDSEAQRFTLTPGVYPLPDRLARVTPAMPASYRIEPGYGYLTWDAFHAPEIYMAVLEQFLTSVKAAPSVSGLILDLRGNSGGWDRLYFTMASYFFNADNPVSMHWIDQDSYDPMADDLVREVAPEYLLSAPQPDLYYGGPLVILIDQNCASSCEFFSQFLQTNGRATVVAQHASKGAGAPINEVKLPSGIIFHYTKGRAYFAGTDEMNLEGKGVTPDIRVPVTEESVAATLAGADPVLAAGVRVLDDLVTQAFVDALNLAPLTTDMTTAFSGIYPEGWTPSQQGTLLRFIGPGQQYLLSYDGPSDKEVAALLAPAGISDPDAAQMGTHTANDLTWTIYQAVDANNFVYGLAIAEVDSQHYLITLGAPAARFDALLDALLYPAIDAFVPAGASETGVSTDDRASTSNESMPASATLGIDALKNGSYSGIYDEGAVTLTDGLYEGEPLVAGGAARPRVEYINGSEHVGDLDGDGVDDAAVVLVESAGGSGVFTYIAAQLNEDGQPVDAGAVWVGDRTQIAAMAVADGQIVLDIVTQGPDDAQCCPTLKIRKLYALQDDQLTEVGSEELGAVAVDDLNGTSWVLVALGGEALSAEDEEPITISFQDGEISGFGGCNRYNSSFAAEGENPLAVEVGPIAGTRMACPEPRLTQETTYFSALEHVSQWGYRVGQLSLFYVNDDGTTGTLLFTAQMMVTESASTTQEPSTAATASERITLAIELTTNPWLW
;
A
#
# COMPACT_ATOMS: atom_id res chain seq x y z
N GLU A 1 -20.29 -1.69 35.16
CA GLU A 1 -19.24 -1.84 36.19
C GLU A 1 -18.21 -2.79 35.59
N VAL A 2 -16.92 -2.49 35.73
CA VAL A 2 -15.84 -3.35 35.22
C VAL A 2 -15.19 -4.02 36.41
N THR A 3 -15.10 -5.33 36.40
CA THR A 3 -14.41 -6.08 37.44
C THR A 3 -13.03 -6.47 36.91
N ILE A 4 -11.98 -6.09 37.64
CA ILE A 4 -10.59 -6.40 37.30
C ILE A 4 -9.96 -7.21 38.43
N ASP A 5 -9.20 -8.23 38.08
CA ASP A 5 -8.36 -8.95 39.01
C ASP A 5 -6.93 -8.40 38.87
N ALA A 6 -6.36 -7.86 39.95
CA ALA A 6 -5.02 -7.24 39.93
C ALA A 6 -4.16 -7.74 41.09
N ILE A 7 -2.87 -7.97 40.82
CA ILE A 7 -1.87 -8.31 41.83
C ILE A 7 -1.16 -7.02 42.22
N LEU A 8 -1.33 -6.58 43.47
CA LEU A 8 -0.67 -5.38 43.97
C LEU A 8 0.81 -5.66 44.27
N THR A 9 1.65 -4.62 44.14
CA THR A 9 3.09 -4.76 44.40
C THR A 9 3.34 -5.20 45.84
N GLY A 10 3.89 -6.41 45.99
CA GLY A 10 4.17 -7.03 47.30
C GLY A 10 3.26 -8.21 47.65
N ASP A 11 2.18 -8.42 46.89
CA ASP A 11 1.27 -9.54 47.08
C ASP A 11 1.55 -10.67 46.07
N SER A 12 1.26 -11.90 46.48
CA SER A 12 1.43 -13.11 45.65
C SER A 12 0.12 -13.62 45.04
N GLU A 13 -1.02 -13.01 45.38
CA GLU A 13 -2.34 -13.43 44.92
C GLU A 13 -3.10 -12.25 44.32
N ALA A 14 -3.89 -12.53 43.28
CA ALA A 14 -4.72 -11.53 42.61
C ALA A 14 -5.90 -11.15 43.50
N GLN A 15 -6.16 -9.84 43.61
CA GLN A 15 -7.31 -9.30 44.30
C GLN A 15 -8.31 -8.76 43.28
N ARG A 16 -9.60 -8.99 43.55
CA ARG A 16 -10.70 -8.56 42.69
C ARG A 16 -11.17 -7.16 43.06
N PHE A 17 -11.19 -6.26 42.09
CA PHE A 17 -11.68 -4.89 42.22
C PHE A 17 -12.85 -4.68 41.28
N THR A 18 -13.95 -4.12 41.80
CA THR A 18 -15.08 -3.70 40.97
C THR A 18 -15.05 -2.19 40.83
N LEU A 19 -14.83 -1.71 39.61
CA LEU A 19 -14.86 -0.31 39.24
C LEU A 19 -16.24 0.06 38.72
N THR A 20 -16.86 1.04 39.37
CA THR A 20 -18.11 1.66 38.90
C THR A 20 -17.80 2.87 38.00
N PRO A 21 -18.69 3.30 37.10
CA PRO A 21 -18.46 4.55 36.36
C PRO A 21 -18.24 5.74 37.32
N GLY A 22 -17.12 6.45 37.19
CA GLY A 22 -16.75 7.54 38.10
C GLY A 22 -15.36 8.11 37.81
N VAL A 23 -15.03 9.25 38.43
CA VAL A 23 -13.70 9.85 38.37
C VAL A 23 -12.87 9.31 39.53
N TYR A 24 -11.85 8.52 39.21
CA TYR A 24 -10.95 7.95 40.20
C TYR A 24 -9.67 8.79 40.31
N PRO A 25 -9.38 9.39 41.47
CA PRO A 25 -8.10 10.05 41.68
C PRO A 25 -7.01 8.97 41.72
N LEU A 26 -6.08 9.02 40.78
CA LEU A 26 -4.88 8.19 40.83
C LEU A 26 -4.06 8.59 42.08
N PRO A 27 -3.60 7.63 42.91
CA PRO A 27 -2.71 7.93 44.02
C PRO A 27 -1.48 8.72 43.55
N ASP A 28 -1.04 9.70 44.35
CA ASP A 28 0.11 10.58 44.04
C ASP A 28 1.42 9.84 43.67
N ARG A 29 1.52 8.54 43.97
CA ARG A 29 2.65 7.68 43.56
C ARG A 29 2.60 7.20 42.10
N LEU A 30 1.44 7.19 41.45
CA LEU A 30 1.31 7.01 39.99
C LEU A 30 1.46 8.34 39.23
N ALA A 31 1.33 9.47 39.92
CA ALA A 31 1.48 10.81 39.33
C ALA A 31 2.94 11.27 39.13
N ARG A 32 3.93 10.41 39.42
CA ARG A 32 5.36 10.72 39.21
C ARG A 32 6.17 9.52 38.76
N VAL A 33 5.81 8.96 37.62
CA VAL A 33 6.70 8.74 36.46
C VAL A 33 5.72 8.60 35.30
N THR A 34 5.39 9.68 34.59
CA THR A 34 5.01 9.48 33.19
C THR A 34 6.32 9.05 32.55
N PRO A 35 6.50 7.78 32.12
CA PRO A 35 7.65 7.46 31.29
C PRO A 35 7.63 8.46 30.13
N ALA A 36 8.79 8.96 29.72
CA ALA A 36 8.85 9.67 28.44
C ALA A 36 8.22 8.73 27.40
N MET A 37 7.32 9.25 26.55
CA MET A 37 6.76 8.44 25.49
C MET A 37 7.93 7.88 24.67
N PRO A 38 7.98 6.56 24.43
CA PRO A 38 9.13 5.91 23.79
C PRO A 38 9.34 6.36 22.34
N ALA A 39 8.31 6.99 21.75
CA ALA A 39 8.38 7.72 20.51
C ALA A 39 7.60 9.04 20.62
N SER A 40 8.05 10.08 19.92
CA SER A 40 7.37 11.37 19.87
C SER A 40 7.62 12.05 18.53
N TYR A 41 6.65 12.82 18.03
CA TYR A 41 6.82 13.57 16.79
C TYR A 41 6.34 15.01 16.92
N ARG A 42 6.79 15.85 16.00
CA ARG A 42 6.30 17.21 15.78
C ARG A 42 6.31 17.56 14.31
N ILE A 43 5.44 18.51 13.95
CA ILE A 43 5.38 19.08 12.61
C ILE A 43 6.00 20.48 12.67
N GLU A 44 7.08 20.68 11.94
CA GLU A 44 7.78 21.95 11.82
C GLU A 44 7.45 22.60 10.47
N PRO A 45 7.66 23.92 10.31
CA PRO A 45 7.64 24.53 8.99
C PRO A 45 8.67 23.84 8.08
N GLY A 46 8.22 23.24 6.97
CA GLY A 46 9.08 22.59 5.98
C GLY A 46 9.25 21.07 6.17
N TYR A 47 9.19 20.55 7.40
CA TYR A 47 9.50 19.14 7.67
C TYR A 47 8.74 18.50 8.84
N GLY A 48 8.52 17.19 8.75
CA GLY A 48 8.11 16.37 9.88
C GLY A 48 9.33 15.85 10.64
N TYR A 49 9.28 15.84 11.97
CA TYR A 49 10.36 15.32 12.81
C TYR A 49 9.83 14.28 13.79
N LEU A 50 10.36 13.06 13.72
CA LEU A 50 9.97 11.93 14.56
C LEU A 50 11.20 11.37 15.29
N THR A 51 11.07 11.17 16.61
CA THR A 51 12.09 10.57 17.48
C THR A 51 11.58 9.26 18.03
N TRP A 52 12.43 8.25 18.12
CA TRP A 52 12.09 7.07 18.92
C TRP A 52 13.35 6.36 19.44
N ASP A 53 13.27 5.80 20.65
CA ASP A 53 14.45 5.41 21.43
C ASP A 53 14.80 3.91 21.37
N ALA A 54 13.94 3.06 20.81
CA ALA A 54 14.22 1.64 20.57
C ALA A 54 13.30 1.04 19.50
N PHE A 55 13.49 -0.24 19.18
CA PHE A 55 12.54 -1.02 18.36
C PHE A 55 11.82 -2.06 19.24
N HIS A 56 11.07 -1.63 20.25
CA HIS A 56 10.26 -2.52 21.09
C HIS A 56 8.79 -2.09 21.09
N ALA A 57 7.90 -2.80 21.77
CA ALA A 57 6.49 -2.41 21.93
C ALA A 57 5.81 -2.03 20.58
N PRO A 58 5.74 -2.97 19.62
CA PRO A 58 5.38 -2.69 18.24
C PRO A 58 4.05 -1.93 18.10
N GLU A 59 3.08 -2.19 18.96
CA GLU A 59 1.77 -1.54 18.95
C GLU A 59 1.88 -0.02 19.15
N ILE A 60 2.77 0.43 20.04
CA ILE A 60 2.96 1.86 20.34
C ILE A 60 3.74 2.54 19.21
N TYR A 61 4.85 1.93 18.77
CA TYR A 61 5.72 2.56 17.79
C TYR A 61 5.08 2.62 16.40
N MET A 62 4.34 1.58 16.01
CA MET A 62 3.57 1.61 14.77
C MET A 62 2.47 2.66 14.83
N ALA A 63 1.70 2.71 15.92
CA ALA A 63 0.67 3.74 16.07
C ALA A 63 1.26 5.17 16.02
N VAL A 64 2.42 5.41 16.63
CA VAL A 64 3.10 6.71 16.57
C VAL A 64 3.62 7.03 15.18
N LEU A 65 4.22 6.07 14.47
CA LEU A 65 4.69 6.25 13.10
C LEU A 65 3.52 6.57 12.15
N GLU A 66 2.45 5.80 12.23
CA GLU A 66 1.28 5.96 11.36
C GLU A 66 0.57 7.29 11.65
N GLN A 67 0.43 7.66 12.92
CA GLN A 67 -0.10 8.96 13.32
C GLN A 67 0.82 10.12 12.88
N PHE A 68 2.14 9.93 12.92
CA PHE A 68 3.11 10.90 12.40
C PHE A 68 2.95 11.09 10.90
N LEU A 69 2.93 10.00 10.12
CA LEU A 69 2.77 10.03 8.67
C LEU A 69 1.42 10.62 8.26
N THR A 70 0.36 10.31 9.00
CA THR A 70 -0.96 10.94 8.86
C THR A 70 -0.87 12.46 9.06
N SER A 71 -0.19 12.89 10.14
CA SER A 71 -0.02 14.32 10.46
C SER A 71 0.82 15.06 9.42
N VAL A 72 1.84 14.39 8.88
CA VAL A 72 2.68 14.88 7.79
C VAL A 72 1.86 15.09 6.53
N LYS A 73 1.04 14.11 6.14
CA LYS A 73 0.19 14.19 4.95
C LYS A 73 -0.90 15.26 5.08
N ALA A 74 -1.40 15.47 6.30
CA ALA A 74 -2.35 16.55 6.60
C ALA A 74 -1.71 17.95 6.66
N ALA A 75 -0.37 18.06 6.57
CA ALA A 75 0.37 19.32 6.72
C ALA A 75 1.01 19.76 5.38
N PRO A 76 0.36 20.65 4.60
CA PRO A 76 0.86 21.07 3.28
C PRO A 76 2.22 21.79 3.31
N SER A 77 2.65 22.26 4.49
CA SER A 77 3.95 22.89 4.68
C SER A 77 5.10 21.90 4.81
N VAL A 78 4.83 20.60 4.94
CA VAL A 78 5.85 19.57 5.08
C VAL A 78 6.27 19.06 3.71
N SER A 79 7.53 19.27 3.37
CA SER A 79 8.14 18.80 2.12
C SER A 79 9.17 17.69 2.30
N GLY A 80 9.55 17.38 3.53
CA GLY A 80 10.63 16.45 3.87
C GLY A 80 10.43 15.83 5.27
N LEU A 81 11.07 14.69 5.55
CA LEU A 81 11.08 14.08 6.88
C LEU A 81 12.48 13.98 7.48
N ILE A 82 12.54 14.14 8.81
CA ILE A 82 13.71 13.82 9.63
C ILE A 82 13.30 12.75 10.65
N LEU A 83 13.99 11.61 10.61
CA LEU A 83 13.90 10.56 11.62
C LEU A 83 15.12 10.64 12.52
N ASP A 84 14.90 10.84 13.81
CA ASP A 84 15.98 10.93 14.79
C ASP A 84 16.08 9.66 15.62
N LEU A 85 17.14 8.90 15.36
CA LEU A 85 17.44 7.62 15.99
C LEU A 85 18.66 7.70 16.89
N ARG A 86 19.11 8.92 17.24
CA ARG A 86 20.21 9.10 18.18
C ARG A 86 19.79 8.55 19.54
N GLY A 87 20.68 7.75 20.16
CA GLY A 87 20.36 7.05 21.41
C GLY A 87 19.67 5.70 21.23
N ASN A 88 19.25 5.31 20.02
CA ASN A 88 18.42 4.14 19.81
C ASN A 88 19.21 2.82 19.85
N SER A 89 18.97 1.99 20.87
CA SER A 89 19.77 0.76 21.07
C SER A 89 19.34 -0.45 20.22
N GLY A 90 18.34 -0.30 19.33
CA GLY A 90 17.79 -1.39 18.52
C GLY A 90 16.60 -2.09 19.18
N GLY A 91 16.30 -3.32 18.73
CA GLY A 91 15.19 -4.10 19.27
C GLY A 91 14.75 -5.24 18.35
N TRP A 92 13.47 -5.28 18.01
CA TRP A 92 12.82 -6.35 17.26
C TRP A 92 12.95 -6.13 15.76
N ASP A 93 13.50 -7.12 15.07
CA ASP A 93 13.80 -7.00 13.64
C ASP A 93 12.55 -6.79 12.78
N ARG A 94 11.47 -7.51 13.09
CA ARG A 94 10.18 -7.35 12.42
C ARG A 94 9.66 -5.92 12.50
N LEU A 95 9.83 -5.24 13.63
CA LEU A 95 9.34 -3.88 13.80
C LEU A 95 10.10 -2.91 12.89
N TYR A 96 11.42 -3.01 12.78
CA TYR A 96 12.13 -2.10 11.88
C TYR A 96 11.81 -2.37 10.40
N PHE A 97 11.61 -3.63 9.99
CA PHE A 97 11.18 -3.94 8.62
C PHE A 97 9.81 -3.34 8.32
N THR A 98 8.84 -3.52 9.22
CA THR A 98 7.52 -2.92 9.09
C THR A 98 7.60 -1.40 9.05
N MET A 99 8.41 -0.75 9.89
CA MET A 99 8.56 0.71 9.83
C MET A 99 9.27 1.18 8.55
N ALA A 100 10.30 0.47 8.09
CA ALA A 100 11.04 0.82 6.87
C ALA A 100 10.17 0.73 5.62
N SER A 101 9.23 -0.21 5.61
CA SER A 101 8.31 -0.42 4.49
C SER A 101 7.48 0.81 4.12
N TYR A 102 7.15 1.69 5.08
CA TYR A 102 6.44 2.95 4.84
C TYR A 102 7.20 3.94 3.96
N PHE A 103 8.47 3.67 3.67
CA PHE A 103 9.30 4.49 2.78
C PHE A 103 9.45 3.88 1.37
N PHE A 104 8.75 2.79 1.06
CA PHE A 104 8.70 2.17 -0.27
C PHE A 104 7.25 1.99 -0.73
N ASN A 105 6.98 2.16 -2.03
CA ASN A 105 5.63 1.98 -2.59
C ASN A 105 5.49 0.58 -3.20
N ALA A 106 4.25 0.17 -3.46
CA ALA A 106 3.97 -1.14 -4.07
C ALA A 106 4.41 -1.22 -5.54
N ASP A 107 4.56 -0.09 -6.21
CA ASP A 107 4.99 0.01 -7.62
C ASP A 107 6.49 -0.25 -7.80
N ASN A 108 7.29 0.09 -6.79
CA ASN A 108 8.73 -0.15 -6.72
C ASN A 108 9.10 -0.73 -5.35
N PRO A 109 8.64 -1.96 -5.05
CA PRO A 109 8.87 -2.58 -3.77
C PRO A 109 10.33 -3.04 -3.68
N VAL A 110 10.89 -3.01 -2.48
CA VAL A 110 12.31 -3.30 -2.27
C VAL A 110 12.52 -4.66 -1.63
N SER A 111 13.53 -5.42 -2.08
CA SER A 111 13.86 -6.71 -1.47
C SER A 111 14.36 -6.56 -0.04
N MET A 112 13.83 -7.37 0.87
CA MET A 112 14.38 -7.56 2.22
C MET A 112 15.62 -8.43 2.25
N HIS A 113 15.92 -9.15 1.18
CA HIS A 113 17.13 -9.97 1.11
C HIS A 113 18.33 -9.12 0.70
N TRP A 114 18.80 -8.31 1.64
CA TRP A 114 19.99 -7.46 1.47
C TRP A 114 21.12 -7.83 2.44
N ILE A 115 20.84 -8.72 3.40
CA ILE A 115 21.78 -9.28 4.35
C ILE A 115 21.70 -10.79 4.30
N ASP A 116 22.88 -11.41 4.38
CA ASP A 116 23.01 -12.80 4.73
C ASP A 116 23.48 -12.94 6.17
N GLN A 117 22.95 -13.93 6.89
CA GLN A 117 23.30 -14.18 8.28
C GLN A 117 23.86 -15.60 8.43
N ASP A 118 24.99 -15.72 9.12
CA ASP A 118 25.44 -17.00 9.64
C ASP A 118 25.08 -17.08 11.12
N SER A 119 24.45 -18.17 11.56
CA SER A 119 24.16 -18.45 12.96
C SER A 119 24.72 -19.80 13.38
N TYR A 120 25.07 -19.92 14.67
CA TYR A 120 25.54 -21.18 15.21
C TYR A 120 24.39 -22.21 15.24
N ASP A 121 24.58 -23.30 14.52
CA ASP A 121 23.70 -24.46 14.54
C ASP A 121 24.31 -25.55 15.45
N PRO A 122 23.63 -25.90 16.56
CA PRO A 122 24.12 -26.92 17.48
C PRO A 122 24.13 -28.34 16.90
N MET A 123 23.38 -28.62 15.84
CA MET A 123 23.39 -29.91 15.14
C MET A 123 24.60 -30.03 14.21
N ALA A 124 24.97 -28.92 13.58
CA ALA A 124 26.16 -28.85 12.73
C ALA A 124 27.47 -28.61 13.52
N ASP A 125 27.36 -28.10 14.75
CA ASP A 125 28.48 -27.59 15.57
C ASP A 125 29.34 -26.56 14.83
N ASP A 126 28.69 -25.74 14.00
CA ASP A 126 29.33 -24.70 13.20
C ASP A 126 28.39 -23.53 12.95
N LEU A 127 28.92 -22.42 12.44
CA LEU A 127 28.12 -21.35 11.86
C LEU A 127 27.58 -21.81 10.50
N VAL A 128 26.26 -21.80 10.35
CA VAL A 128 25.57 -22.11 9.10
C VAL A 128 24.86 -20.88 8.57
N ARG A 129 24.83 -20.72 7.24
CA ARG A 129 24.08 -19.67 6.55
C ARG A 129 22.60 -19.90 6.77
N GLU A 130 21.92 -18.93 7.35
CA GLU A 130 20.46 -18.92 7.45
C GLU A 130 19.86 -18.68 6.06
N VAL A 131 18.79 -19.42 5.74
CA VAL A 131 18.03 -19.17 4.52
C VAL A 131 17.23 -17.89 4.73
N ALA A 132 17.58 -16.84 3.99
CA ALA A 132 16.83 -15.60 4.00
C ALA A 132 15.59 -15.75 3.12
N PRO A 133 14.38 -15.56 3.65
CA PRO A 133 13.18 -15.51 2.82
C PRO A 133 13.18 -14.26 1.94
N GLU A 134 12.76 -14.42 0.69
CA GLU A 134 12.69 -13.33 -0.29
C GLU A 134 11.35 -12.61 -0.15
N TYR A 135 11.33 -11.54 0.63
CA TYR A 135 10.17 -10.67 0.78
C TYR A 135 10.40 -9.33 0.10
N LEU A 136 9.33 -8.78 -0.46
CA LEU A 136 9.28 -7.43 -1.00
C LEU A 136 8.62 -6.50 0.02
N LEU A 137 9.26 -5.38 0.33
CA LEU A 137 8.73 -4.34 1.22
C LEU A 137 8.09 -3.22 0.43
N SER A 138 6.87 -2.91 0.84
CA SER A 138 6.15 -1.68 0.52
C SER A 138 5.25 -1.32 1.69
N ALA A 139 4.82 -0.06 1.75
CA ALA A 139 3.97 0.43 2.83
C ALA A 139 2.70 -0.45 2.97
N PRO A 140 2.42 -1.03 4.16
CA PRO A 140 1.22 -1.84 4.41
C PRO A 140 -0.06 -1.02 4.36
N GLN A 141 0.06 0.27 4.70
CA GLN A 141 -0.91 1.31 4.42
C GLN A 141 -0.28 2.24 3.36
N PRO A 142 -0.44 1.97 2.05
CA PRO A 142 0.16 2.84 1.06
C PRO A 142 -0.36 4.29 1.10
N ASP A 143 -1.50 4.58 1.75
CA ASP A 143 -1.97 5.94 2.01
C ASP A 143 -1.03 6.68 2.94
N LEU A 144 -0.26 5.96 3.74
CA LEU A 144 0.77 6.46 4.62
C LEU A 144 2.17 6.30 4.02
N TYR A 145 2.32 5.72 2.82
CA TYR A 145 3.59 5.71 2.09
C TYR A 145 4.15 7.12 2.01
N TYR A 146 5.42 7.24 2.38
CA TYR A 146 6.18 8.45 2.22
C TYR A 146 7.29 8.23 1.18
N GLY A 147 7.13 8.84 0.00
CA GLY A 147 8.12 8.84 -1.08
C GLY A 147 9.02 10.08 -1.14
N GLY A 148 8.75 11.09 -0.31
CA GLY A 148 9.48 12.36 -0.34
C GLY A 148 10.90 12.30 0.24
N PRO A 149 11.64 13.41 0.22
CA PRO A 149 12.97 13.52 0.82
C PRO A 149 13.03 13.07 2.29
N LEU A 150 14.02 12.24 2.62
CA LEU A 150 14.14 11.60 3.92
C LEU A 150 15.57 11.72 4.47
N VAL A 151 15.69 12.24 5.68
CA VAL A 151 16.96 12.33 6.42
C VAL A 151 16.87 11.52 7.70
N ILE A 152 17.92 10.76 8.01
CA ILE A 152 18.03 10.00 9.26
C ILE A 152 19.20 10.56 10.08
N LEU A 153 18.95 10.87 11.35
CA LEU A 153 19.97 11.28 12.31
C LEU A 153 20.36 10.08 13.18
N ILE A 154 21.66 9.80 13.24
CA ILE A 154 22.21 8.72 14.09
C ILE A 154 23.36 9.23 14.96
N ASP A 155 23.68 8.47 16.00
CA ASP A 155 24.86 8.65 16.82
C ASP A 155 25.51 7.29 17.13
N GLN A 156 26.55 7.30 17.98
CA GLN A 156 27.28 6.10 18.38
C GLN A 156 26.45 5.13 19.24
N ASN A 157 25.25 5.54 19.68
CA ASN A 157 24.34 4.68 20.44
C ASN A 157 23.32 3.97 19.55
N CYS A 158 23.13 4.42 18.29
CA CYS A 158 22.40 3.68 17.27
C CYS A 158 23.03 2.29 17.13
N ALA A 159 22.28 1.25 17.51
CA ALA A 159 22.78 -0.12 17.58
C ALA A 159 21.77 -1.12 17.00
N SER A 160 22.26 -2.25 16.46
CA SER A 160 21.43 -3.38 16.05
C SER A 160 20.32 -2.95 15.07
N SER A 161 19.04 -3.20 15.36
CA SER A 161 17.91 -2.82 14.48
C SER A 161 17.92 -1.34 14.05
N CYS A 162 18.45 -0.41 14.87
CA CYS A 162 18.63 0.99 14.45
C CYS A 162 19.62 1.13 13.29
N GLU A 163 20.70 0.37 13.33
CA GLU A 163 21.73 0.38 12.30
C GLU A 163 21.22 -0.29 11.03
N PHE A 164 20.51 -1.41 11.16
CA PHE A 164 19.87 -2.07 10.02
C PHE A 164 18.82 -1.19 9.34
N PHE A 165 17.94 -0.54 10.11
CA PHE A 165 16.96 0.41 9.58
C PHE A 165 17.64 1.56 8.82
N SER A 166 18.64 2.20 9.44
CA SER A 166 19.32 3.36 8.86
C SER A 166 20.08 2.98 7.60
N GLN A 167 20.82 1.87 7.64
CA GLN A 167 21.59 1.40 6.51
C GLN A 167 20.71 0.90 5.37
N PHE A 168 19.63 0.18 5.67
CA PHE A 168 18.72 -0.31 4.64
C PHE A 168 18.13 0.81 3.80
N LEU A 169 17.68 1.89 4.44
CA LEU A 169 17.18 3.07 3.74
C LEU A 169 18.30 3.83 3.02
N GLN A 170 19.50 3.86 3.58
CA GLN A 170 20.67 4.49 2.96
C GLN A 170 21.10 3.77 1.68
N THR A 171 21.30 2.46 1.73
CA THR A 171 21.84 1.67 0.61
C THR A 171 20.85 1.55 -0.55
N ASN A 172 19.55 1.63 -0.26
CA ASN A 172 18.50 1.70 -1.28
C ASN A 172 18.29 3.13 -1.83
N GLY A 173 19.15 4.09 -1.48
CA GLY A 173 19.03 5.48 -1.93
C GLY A 173 17.77 6.19 -1.41
N ARG A 174 17.14 5.63 -0.38
CA ARG A 174 15.85 6.11 0.14
C ARG A 174 16.03 7.22 1.18
N ALA A 175 17.12 7.20 1.95
CA ALA A 175 17.40 8.20 2.97
C ALA A 175 18.86 8.68 2.92
N THR A 176 19.09 9.92 3.34
CA THR A 176 20.44 10.43 3.62
C THR A 176 20.72 10.41 5.12
N VAL A 177 21.81 9.76 5.52
CA VAL A 177 22.22 9.60 6.93
C VAL A 177 23.17 10.74 7.33
N VAL A 178 22.83 11.43 8.41
CA VAL A 178 23.58 12.59 8.93
C VAL A 178 24.02 12.33 10.36
N ALA A 179 25.32 12.43 10.62
CA ALA A 179 25.87 12.22 11.96
C ALA A 179 27.27 12.83 12.14
N GLN A 180 27.74 12.95 13.38
CA GLN A 180 29.14 13.30 13.66
C GLN A 180 30.10 12.11 13.52
N HIS A 181 29.60 10.91 13.87
CA HIS A 181 30.34 9.66 13.92
C HIS A 181 29.53 8.54 13.26
N ALA A 182 30.21 7.44 12.93
CA ALA A 182 29.51 6.22 12.58
C ALA A 182 28.74 5.69 13.81
N SER A 183 27.73 4.85 13.55
CA SER A 183 26.98 4.17 14.62
C SER A 183 27.83 3.11 15.34
N LYS A 184 27.21 2.35 16.25
CA LYS A 184 27.91 1.48 17.19
C LYS A 184 28.71 0.34 16.55
N GLY A 185 28.23 -0.20 15.42
CA GLY A 185 28.74 -1.39 14.76
C GLY A 185 28.35 -2.68 15.47
N ALA A 186 27.10 -2.80 15.92
CA ALA A 186 26.54 -3.93 16.64
C ALA A 186 25.50 -4.67 15.79
N GLY A 187 25.93 -5.22 14.65
CA GLY A 187 25.05 -5.88 13.68
C GLY A 187 24.98 -7.39 13.82
N ALA A 188 25.66 -7.99 14.78
CA ALA A 188 25.59 -9.43 14.96
C ALA A 188 24.28 -9.86 15.67
N PRO A 189 23.63 -10.95 15.23
CA PRO A 189 22.45 -11.48 15.91
C PRO A 189 22.81 -11.97 17.31
N ILE A 190 21.88 -11.79 18.25
CA ILE A 190 22.03 -12.24 19.64
C ILE A 190 21.02 -13.33 19.96
N ASN A 191 21.34 -14.15 20.97
CA ASN A 191 20.39 -15.03 21.63
C ASN A 191 20.36 -14.71 23.12
N GLU A 192 19.27 -15.13 23.77
CA GLU A 192 19.10 -15.05 25.21
C GLU A 192 19.04 -16.43 25.85
N VAL A 193 19.62 -16.55 27.05
CA VAL A 193 19.44 -17.69 27.94
C VAL A 193 18.83 -17.18 29.23
N LYS A 194 17.64 -17.69 29.56
CA LYS A 194 16.99 -17.44 30.86
C LYS A 194 17.58 -18.37 31.91
N LEU A 195 18.29 -17.78 32.87
CA LEU A 195 18.91 -18.49 33.98
C LEU A 195 18.01 -18.43 35.24
N PRO A 196 18.23 -19.34 36.21
CA PRO A 196 17.53 -19.28 37.49
C PRO A 196 17.62 -17.89 38.14
N SER A 197 16.59 -17.54 38.93
CA SER A 197 16.48 -16.22 39.58
C SER A 197 16.25 -15.04 38.63
N GLY A 198 15.79 -15.29 37.39
CA GLY A 198 15.41 -14.24 36.44
C GLY A 198 16.60 -13.51 35.81
N ILE A 199 17.80 -14.08 35.89
CA ILE A 199 18.98 -13.55 35.19
C ILE A 199 18.82 -13.90 33.70
N ILE A 200 19.00 -12.91 32.82
CA ILE A 200 19.03 -13.11 31.37
C ILE A 200 20.47 -12.93 30.91
N PHE A 201 21.01 -13.95 30.25
CA PHE A 201 22.34 -13.91 29.65
C PHE A 201 22.20 -13.75 28.13
N HIS A 202 22.69 -12.64 27.60
CA HIS A 202 22.76 -12.40 26.16
C HIS A 202 24.14 -12.78 25.63
N TYR A 203 24.16 -13.42 24.46
CA TYR A 203 25.39 -13.72 23.74
C TYR A 203 25.17 -13.57 22.23
N THR A 204 26.24 -13.20 21.53
CA THR A 204 26.24 -13.14 20.06
C THR A 204 26.21 -14.55 19.49
N LYS A 205 25.24 -14.85 18.63
CA LYS A 205 25.05 -16.18 18.04
C LYS A 205 25.57 -16.33 16.62
N GLY A 206 25.96 -15.23 15.97
CA GLY A 206 26.21 -15.22 14.54
C GLY A 206 26.92 -13.98 14.00
N ARG A 207 26.90 -13.84 12.66
CA ARG A 207 27.49 -12.72 11.90
C ARG A 207 26.57 -12.33 10.76
N ALA A 208 26.56 -11.05 10.41
CA ALA A 208 25.81 -10.49 9.29
C ALA A 208 26.74 -9.96 8.20
N TYR A 209 26.42 -10.29 6.95
CA TYR A 209 27.15 -9.91 5.73
C TYR A 209 26.20 -9.22 4.76
N PHE A 210 26.73 -8.47 3.80
CA PHE A 210 25.91 -8.06 2.66
C PHE A 210 25.52 -9.30 1.84
N ALA A 211 24.25 -9.37 1.43
CA ALA A 211 23.72 -10.52 0.71
C ALA A 211 24.57 -10.87 -0.52
N GLY A 212 24.88 -12.15 -0.68
CA GLY A 212 25.70 -12.66 -1.77
C GLY A 212 27.20 -12.37 -1.65
N THR A 213 27.67 -11.88 -0.50
CA THR A 213 29.09 -11.55 -0.28
C THR A 213 29.62 -12.11 1.05
N ASP A 214 30.95 -12.11 1.19
CA ASP A 214 31.64 -12.34 2.46
C ASP A 214 32.02 -11.01 3.15
N GLU A 215 31.51 -9.87 2.67
CA GLU A 215 31.75 -8.59 3.31
C GLU A 215 30.89 -8.48 4.56
N MET A 216 31.56 -8.43 5.72
CA MET A 216 30.90 -8.14 6.99
C MET A 216 30.20 -6.80 6.92
N ASN A 217 28.92 -6.79 7.28
CA ASN A 217 28.06 -5.64 7.16
C ASN A 217 28.41 -4.58 8.23
N LEU A 218 27.75 -4.61 9.40
CA LEU A 218 27.85 -3.54 10.39
C LEU A 218 28.95 -3.78 11.43
N GLU A 219 29.35 -5.02 11.68
CA GLU A 219 30.13 -5.39 12.86
C GLU A 219 31.48 -4.63 12.93
N GLY A 220 31.65 -3.83 14.00
CA GLY A 220 32.84 -2.99 14.22
C GLY A 220 33.00 -1.78 13.29
N LYS A 221 32.10 -1.60 12.30
CA LYS A 221 32.10 -0.47 11.35
C LYS A 221 30.98 0.53 11.66
N GLY A 222 29.78 0.01 11.90
CA GLY A 222 28.54 0.78 11.97
C GLY A 222 28.12 1.37 10.62
N VAL A 223 26.98 2.05 10.63
CA VAL A 223 26.49 2.90 9.56
C VAL A 223 27.37 4.14 9.46
N THR A 224 28.01 4.33 8.32
CA THR A 224 28.79 5.54 8.04
C THR A 224 27.84 6.62 7.51
N PRO A 225 27.83 7.83 8.10
CA PRO A 225 26.94 8.88 7.60
C PRO A 225 27.38 9.36 6.21
N ASP A 226 26.40 9.61 5.34
CA ASP A 226 26.62 10.29 4.06
C ASP A 226 27.16 11.69 4.31
N ILE A 227 26.61 12.37 5.32
CA ILE A 227 27.00 13.72 5.72
C ILE A 227 27.60 13.67 7.12
N ARG A 228 28.93 13.81 7.18
CA ARG A 228 29.66 13.92 8.44
C ARG A 228 29.64 15.36 8.95
N VAL A 229 28.95 15.58 10.06
CA VAL A 229 28.95 16.87 10.77
C VAL A 229 30.25 17.00 11.57
N PRO A 230 31.10 18.01 11.32
CA PRO A 230 32.36 18.15 12.04
C PRO A 230 32.17 18.47 13.53
N VAL A 231 32.95 17.81 14.38
CA VAL A 231 33.10 18.17 15.79
C VAL A 231 34.20 19.22 15.89
N THR A 232 33.82 20.47 16.12
CA THR A 232 34.71 21.63 16.25
C THR A 232 34.46 22.31 17.60
N GLU A 233 35.36 23.20 18.03
CA GLU A 233 35.13 23.99 19.25
C GLU A 233 33.82 24.78 19.18
N GLU A 234 33.49 25.30 17.98
CA GLU A 234 32.24 26.02 17.74
C GLU A 234 31.02 25.11 17.86
N SER A 235 31.04 23.91 17.24
CA SER A 235 29.88 23.00 17.31
C SER A 235 29.69 22.45 18.72
N VAL A 236 30.77 22.18 19.47
CA VAL A 236 30.69 21.80 20.89
C VAL A 236 30.16 22.94 21.75
N ALA A 237 30.63 24.18 21.55
CA ALA A 237 30.13 25.34 22.28
C ALA A 237 28.65 25.58 22.00
N ALA A 238 28.22 25.42 20.74
CA ALA A 238 26.81 25.50 20.35
C ALA A 238 25.97 24.42 21.05
N THR A 239 26.43 23.17 21.07
CA THR A 239 25.76 22.09 21.81
C THR A 239 25.62 22.40 23.30
N LEU A 240 26.69 22.89 23.94
CA LEU A 240 26.65 23.27 25.36
C LEU A 240 25.71 24.46 25.64
N ALA A 241 25.48 25.31 24.64
CA ALA A 241 24.49 26.39 24.69
C ALA A 241 23.06 25.93 24.37
N GLY A 242 22.84 24.63 24.11
CA GLY A 242 21.53 24.04 23.83
C GLY A 242 21.14 23.98 22.35
N ALA A 243 22.06 24.30 21.43
CA ALA A 243 21.83 24.09 20.00
C ALA A 243 22.05 22.62 19.61
N ASP A 244 21.54 22.23 18.46
CA ASP A 244 21.74 20.90 17.90
C ASP A 244 22.40 20.98 16.50
N PRO A 245 23.74 20.90 16.43
CA PRO A 245 24.46 20.99 15.16
C PRO A 245 24.12 19.88 14.16
N VAL A 246 23.73 18.68 14.64
CA VAL A 246 23.40 17.54 13.78
C VAL A 246 22.02 17.72 13.17
N LEU A 247 21.04 18.12 13.97
CA LEU A 247 19.71 18.47 13.47
C LEU A 247 19.79 19.64 12.48
N ALA A 248 20.55 20.69 12.80
CA ALA A 248 20.73 21.83 11.90
C ALA A 248 21.36 21.43 10.55
N ALA A 249 22.27 20.46 10.55
CA ALA A 249 22.81 19.89 9.31
C ALA A 249 21.77 19.05 8.57
N GLY A 250 21.00 18.23 9.28
CA GLY A 250 19.92 17.43 8.69
C GLY A 250 18.86 18.26 7.99
N VAL A 251 18.45 19.40 8.59
CA VAL A 251 17.51 20.33 7.96
C VAL A 251 18.07 20.91 6.65
N ARG A 252 19.34 21.33 6.62
CA ARG A 252 19.95 21.83 5.37
C ARG A 252 20.00 20.78 4.27
N VAL A 253 20.42 19.56 4.63
CA VAL A 253 20.45 18.43 3.68
C VAL A 253 19.05 18.14 3.14
N LEU A 254 18.04 18.18 4.01
CA LEU A 254 16.66 17.96 3.60
C LEU A 254 16.19 19.06 2.63
N ASP A 255 16.51 20.32 2.89
CA ASP A 255 16.18 21.43 1.99
C ASP A 255 16.80 21.26 0.60
N ASP A 256 18.06 20.79 0.53
CA ASP A 256 18.74 20.48 -0.73
C ASP A 256 18.04 19.34 -1.49
N LEU A 257 17.69 18.25 -0.80
CA LEU A 257 17.00 17.10 -1.38
C LEU A 257 15.59 17.48 -1.90
N VAL A 258 14.84 18.30 -1.16
CA VAL A 258 13.54 18.80 -1.61
C VAL A 258 13.66 19.65 -2.86
N THR A 259 14.69 20.48 -2.92
CA THR A 259 14.94 21.33 -4.08
C THR A 259 15.27 20.49 -5.29
N GLN A 260 16.13 19.48 -5.14
CA GLN A 260 16.48 18.56 -6.23
C GLN A 260 15.29 17.75 -6.71
N ALA A 261 14.51 17.16 -5.81
CA ALA A 261 13.32 16.38 -6.17
C ALA A 261 12.28 17.22 -6.92
N PHE A 262 12.13 18.50 -6.55
CA PHE A 262 11.28 19.42 -7.31
C PHE A 262 11.82 19.62 -8.73
N VAL A 263 13.13 19.87 -8.87
CA VAL A 263 13.78 20.09 -10.17
C VAL A 263 13.67 18.85 -11.07
N ASP A 264 13.90 17.66 -10.53
CA ASP A 264 13.83 16.40 -11.29
C ASP A 264 12.42 16.08 -11.79
N ALA A 265 11.38 16.55 -11.08
CA ALA A 265 9.98 16.37 -11.45
C ALA A 265 9.47 17.41 -12.48
N LEU A 266 10.30 18.39 -12.88
CA LEU A 266 9.90 19.39 -13.85
C LEU A 266 9.86 18.80 -15.28
N ASN A 267 8.66 18.67 -15.82
CA ASN A 267 8.46 18.42 -17.25
C ASN A 267 8.15 19.73 -17.98
N LEU A 268 8.87 20.04 -19.05
CA LEU A 268 8.64 21.23 -19.86
C LEU A 268 7.87 20.86 -21.14
N ALA A 269 6.71 21.46 -21.34
CA ALA A 269 5.83 21.28 -22.48
C ALA A 269 5.89 22.49 -23.44
N PRO A 270 5.72 22.28 -24.76
CA PRO A 270 5.63 23.39 -25.72
C PRO A 270 4.36 24.24 -25.54
N LEU A 271 4.49 25.54 -25.69
CA LEU A 271 3.34 26.44 -25.87
C LEU A 271 2.70 26.20 -27.25
N THR A 272 1.41 25.86 -27.27
CA THR A 272 0.66 25.63 -28.51
C THR A 272 0.11 26.94 -29.08
N THR A 273 -0.15 26.94 -30.40
CA THR A 273 -0.69 28.10 -31.13
C THR A 273 -2.06 28.55 -30.64
N ASP A 274 -2.83 27.66 -30.01
CA ASP A 274 -4.13 27.97 -29.43
C ASP A 274 -4.00 28.71 -28.09
N MET A 275 -2.82 28.64 -27.45
CA MET A 275 -2.50 29.32 -26.19
C MET A 275 -1.81 30.68 -26.40
N THR A 276 -1.20 30.91 -27.56
CA THR A 276 -0.59 32.19 -27.93
C THR A 276 -0.45 32.33 -29.45
N THR A 277 -0.77 33.52 -29.96
CA THR A 277 -0.57 33.88 -31.37
C THR A 277 0.69 34.72 -31.59
N ALA A 278 1.45 35.02 -30.54
CA ALA A 278 2.50 36.04 -30.55
C ALA A 278 3.93 35.51 -30.37
N PHE A 279 4.10 34.29 -29.86
CA PHE A 279 5.39 33.61 -29.69
C PHE A 279 5.16 32.11 -29.45
N SER A 280 6.18 31.29 -29.64
CA SER A 280 6.25 29.94 -29.08
C SER A 280 7.33 29.88 -28.00
N GLY A 281 7.28 28.85 -27.17
CA GLY A 281 8.17 28.66 -26.04
C GLY A 281 7.87 27.35 -25.33
N ILE A 282 8.42 27.18 -24.13
CA ILE A 282 8.10 26.05 -23.26
C ILE A 282 7.59 26.55 -21.91
N TYR A 283 6.88 25.68 -21.21
CA TYR A 283 6.40 25.92 -19.86
C TYR A 283 6.32 24.63 -19.06
N PRO A 284 6.35 24.67 -17.72
CA PRO A 284 6.15 23.47 -16.92
C PRO A 284 4.75 22.86 -17.12
N GLU A 285 4.70 21.57 -17.41
CA GLU A 285 3.47 20.81 -17.62
C GLU A 285 2.55 20.86 -16.37
N GLY A 286 1.24 20.88 -16.57
CA GLY A 286 0.23 20.96 -15.50
C GLY A 286 0.04 22.37 -14.91
N TRP A 287 0.66 23.38 -15.50
CA TRP A 287 0.50 24.77 -15.09
C TRP A 287 -0.47 25.48 -16.02
N THR A 288 -1.44 26.22 -15.45
CA THR A 288 -2.54 26.78 -16.23
C THR A 288 -2.13 28.09 -16.91
N PRO A 289 -2.23 28.17 -18.25
CA PRO A 289 -2.06 29.44 -18.95
C PRO A 289 -3.21 30.38 -18.65
N SER A 290 -2.92 31.66 -18.39
CA SER A 290 -3.95 32.70 -18.40
C SER A 290 -4.13 33.25 -19.83
N GLN A 291 -5.35 33.69 -20.13
CA GLN A 291 -5.78 34.18 -21.44
C GLN A 291 -5.07 35.46 -21.93
N GLN A 292 -4.09 35.99 -21.19
CA GLN A 292 -3.32 37.19 -21.55
C GLN A 292 -1.85 36.88 -21.89
N GLY A 293 -1.53 35.62 -22.21
CA GLY A 293 -0.13 35.22 -22.45
C GLY A 293 0.71 35.22 -21.18
N THR A 294 0.04 35.14 -20.03
CA THR A 294 0.67 35.08 -18.70
C THR A 294 0.49 33.69 -18.10
N LEU A 295 1.55 32.95 -17.76
CA LEU A 295 1.43 31.67 -17.04
C LEU A 295 1.54 31.92 -15.55
N LEU A 296 0.53 31.58 -14.77
CA LEU A 296 0.49 31.76 -13.32
C LEU A 296 0.28 30.42 -12.63
N ARG A 297 1.15 30.05 -11.69
CA ARG A 297 0.83 29.03 -10.69
C ARG A 297 1.38 29.42 -9.31
N PHE A 298 0.55 29.19 -8.29
CA PHE A 298 0.93 29.22 -6.88
C PHE A 298 1.35 27.81 -6.45
N ILE A 299 2.60 27.64 -6.03
CA ILE A 299 3.12 26.35 -5.54
C ILE A 299 3.26 26.45 -4.01
N GLY A 300 2.13 26.39 -3.31
CA GLY A 300 2.10 26.49 -1.85
C GLY A 300 2.43 27.90 -1.30
N PRO A 301 2.58 28.04 0.03
CA PRO A 301 2.77 29.33 0.68
C PRO A 301 4.11 29.95 0.27
N GLY A 302 4.02 30.94 -0.63
CA GLY A 302 5.13 31.80 -1.02
C GLY A 302 5.97 31.31 -2.18
N GLN A 303 5.40 30.73 -3.24
CA GLN A 303 6.11 30.45 -4.50
C GLN A 303 5.29 30.97 -5.70
N GLN A 304 5.91 31.76 -6.58
CA GLN A 304 5.26 32.42 -7.72
C GLN A 304 6.15 32.31 -8.96
N TYR A 305 5.64 31.76 -10.05
CA TYR A 305 6.30 31.78 -11.34
C TYR A 305 5.41 32.49 -12.37
N LEU A 306 6.02 33.34 -13.20
CA LEU A 306 5.31 34.25 -14.08
C LEU A 306 6.05 34.36 -15.44
N LEU A 307 5.52 33.72 -16.46
CA LEU A 307 5.84 34.06 -17.86
C LEU A 307 4.83 35.12 -18.30
N SER A 308 5.20 36.26 -18.91
CA SER A 308 4.21 37.27 -19.38
C SER A 308 4.56 37.87 -20.74
N TYR A 309 3.55 38.08 -21.58
CA TYR A 309 3.64 38.75 -22.88
C TYR A 309 3.27 40.24 -22.80
N ASP A 310 3.90 41.06 -23.65
CA ASP A 310 3.85 42.54 -23.71
C ASP A 310 4.50 43.23 -22.50
N GLY A 311 5.82 43.04 -22.38
CA GLY A 311 6.62 43.62 -21.31
C GLY A 311 6.79 45.15 -21.44
N PRO A 312 7.02 45.85 -20.34
CA PRO A 312 7.41 47.26 -20.37
C PRO A 312 8.76 47.47 -21.04
N SER A 313 8.99 48.66 -21.60
CA SER A 313 10.32 49.09 -22.09
C SER A 313 11.37 49.09 -20.97
N ASP A 314 12.67 49.08 -21.30
CA ASP A 314 13.78 49.18 -20.32
C ASP A 314 13.57 50.31 -19.28
N LYS A 315 12.87 51.39 -19.65
CA LYS A 315 12.50 52.50 -18.77
C LYS A 315 11.35 52.22 -17.80
N GLU A 316 10.48 51.30 -18.13
CA GLU A 316 9.30 50.90 -17.37
C GLU A 316 9.58 49.64 -16.50
N VAL A 317 10.70 48.95 -16.72
CA VAL A 317 11.24 47.88 -15.86
C VAL A 317 11.41 48.34 -14.41
N ALA A 318 11.83 49.60 -14.18
CA ALA A 318 11.91 50.19 -12.85
C ALA A 318 10.56 50.21 -12.09
N ALA A 319 9.43 50.26 -12.81
CA ALA A 319 8.10 50.23 -12.21
C ALA A 319 7.63 48.80 -11.87
N LEU A 320 8.05 47.79 -12.65
CA LEU A 320 7.81 46.37 -12.34
C LEU A 320 8.67 45.86 -11.19
N LEU A 321 9.88 46.42 -11.02
CA LEU A 321 10.81 46.06 -9.95
C LEU A 321 10.55 46.80 -8.63
N ALA A 322 9.73 47.86 -8.66
CA ALA A 322 9.41 48.67 -7.48
C ALA A 322 8.71 47.89 -6.34
N PRO A 323 7.79 46.93 -6.59
CA PRO A 323 7.23 46.07 -5.55
C PRO A 323 8.27 45.15 -4.88
N ALA A 324 9.36 44.80 -5.58
CA ALA A 324 10.48 44.02 -5.04
C ALA A 324 11.58 44.91 -4.41
N GLY A 325 11.34 46.21 -4.25
CA GLY A 325 12.23 47.13 -3.54
C GLY A 325 13.44 47.62 -4.33
N ILE A 326 13.56 47.33 -5.63
CA ILE A 326 14.65 47.82 -6.47
C ILE A 326 14.29 49.18 -7.05
N SER A 327 15.07 50.21 -6.70
CA SER A 327 14.96 51.57 -7.26
C SER A 327 15.99 51.88 -8.35
N ASP A 328 16.99 51.01 -8.54
CA ASP A 328 18.09 51.17 -9.49
C ASP A 328 18.31 49.86 -10.29
N PRO A 329 17.84 49.77 -11.55
CA PRO A 329 17.93 48.55 -12.35
C PRO A 329 19.37 48.16 -12.73
N ASP A 330 20.33 49.10 -12.76
CA ASP A 330 21.73 48.78 -13.09
C ASP A 330 22.44 47.99 -11.97
N ALA A 331 21.99 48.14 -10.71
CA ALA A 331 22.53 47.41 -9.57
C ALA A 331 21.98 45.97 -9.44
N ALA A 332 20.90 45.66 -10.16
CA ALA A 332 20.20 44.37 -10.12
C ALA A 332 20.53 43.46 -11.31
N GLN A 333 21.32 43.94 -12.29
CA GLN A 333 21.66 43.18 -13.47
C GLN A 333 22.68 42.08 -13.16
N MET A 334 22.34 40.83 -13.48
CA MET A 334 23.24 39.67 -13.36
C MET A 334 24.11 39.49 -14.61
N GLY A 335 23.59 39.85 -15.79
CA GLY A 335 24.28 39.65 -17.06
C GLY A 335 23.34 39.65 -18.26
N THR A 336 23.82 39.10 -19.38
CA THR A 336 23.05 38.91 -20.61
C THR A 336 23.13 37.45 -21.10
N HIS A 337 22.06 36.94 -21.71
CA HIS A 337 21.98 35.60 -22.30
C HIS A 337 21.45 35.70 -23.74
N THR A 338 22.01 34.96 -24.69
CA THR A 338 21.61 35.05 -26.11
C THR A 338 21.03 33.73 -26.58
N ALA A 339 19.80 33.77 -27.11
CA ALA A 339 19.09 32.61 -27.65
C ALA A 339 18.14 33.01 -28.78
N ASN A 340 18.01 32.19 -29.83
CA ASN A 340 17.13 32.40 -30.99
C ASN A 340 17.20 33.81 -31.61
N ASP A 341 18.43 34.32 -31.79
CA ASP A 341 18.74 35.68 -32.30
C ASP A 341 18.25 36.84 -31.41
N LEU A 342 17.85 36.55 -30.17
CA LEU A 342 17.49 37.52 -29.13
C LEU A 342 18.60 37.67 -28.10
N THR A 343 18.83 38.89 -27.62
CA THR A 343 19.68 39.14 -26.45
C THR A 343 18.79 39.50 -25.27
N TRP A 344 18.85 38.67 -24.24
CA TRP A 344 18.11 38.81 -23.00
C TRP A 344 18.98 39.45 -21.94
N THR A 345 18.49 40.47 -21.25
CA THR A 345 19.12 41.02 -20.05
C THR A 345 18.48 40.41 -18.82
N ILE A 346 19.29 39.86 -17.91
CA ILE A 346 18.83 39.15 -16.72
C ILE A 346 19.06 40.01 -15.48
N TYR A 347 18.02 40.14 -14.66
CA TYR A 347 18.00 40.88 -13.41
C TYR A 347 17.62 39.97 -12.25
N GLN A 348 18.11 40.28 -11.04
CA GLN A 348 17.75 39.60 -9.80
C GLN A 348 17.39 40.60 -8.70
N ALA A 349 16.33 40.29 -7.96
CA ALA A 349 15.81 41.06 -6.83
C ALA A 349 15.59 40.16 -5.62
N VAL A 350 15.67 40.73 -4.41
CA VAL A 350 15.25 40.05 -3.18
C VAL A 350 14.31 40.97 -2.42
N ASP A 351 13.14 40.46 -2.04
CA ASP A 351 12.17 41.22 -1.25
C ASP A 351 12.47 41.19 0.27
N ALA A 352 11.63 41.89 1.03
CA ALA A 352 11.75 41.94 2.49
C ALA A 352 11.50 40.59 3.20
N ASN A 353 10.95 39.59 2.50
CA ASN A 353 10.67 38.24 3.01
C ASN A 353 11.72 37.21 2.55
N ASN A 354 12.85 37.66 1.99
CA ASN A 354 13.91 36.82 1.44
C ASN A 354 13.45 35.94 0.26
N PHE A 355 12.43 36.42 -0.46
CA PHE A 355 11.97 35.85 -1.70
C PHE A 355 12.71 36.51 -2.86
N VAL A 356 13.23 35.70 -3.77
CA VAL A 356 14.12 36.13 -4.86
C VAL A 356 13.35 36.12 -6.17
N TYR A 357 13.48 37.19 -6.95
CA TYR A 357 12.88 37.33 -8.27
C TYR A 357 13.98 37.44 -9.34
N GLY A 358 13.92 36.60 -10.36
CA GLY A 358 14.69 36.67 -11.59
C GLY A 358 13.83 37.20 -12.72
N LEU A 359 14.34 38.14 -13.51
CA LEU A 359 13.64 38.69 -14.67
C LEU A 359 14.56 38.67 -15.87
N ALA A 360 14.07 38.18 -17.01
CA ALA A 360 14.76 38.20 -18.29
C ALA A 360 13.95 39.02 -19.30
N ILE A 361 14.60 40.01 -19.93
CA ILE A 361 13.95 40.96 -20.84
C ILE A 361 14.67 40.98 -22.19
N ALA A 362 13.92 40.94 -23.29
CA ALA A 362 14.44 41.09 -24.65
C ALA A 362 13.54 42.03 -25.49
N GLU A 363 14.14 42.72 -26.46
CA GLU A 363 13.43 43.63 -27.38
C GLU A 363 13.64 43.20 -28.85
N VAL A 364 12.56 43.19 -29.64
CA VAL A 364 12.58 42.96 -31.10
C VAL A 364 11.57 43.86 -31.78
N ASP A 365 11.93 44.58 -32.84
CA ASP A 365 11.00 45.38 -33.65
C ASP A 365 10.06 46.30 -32.82
N SER A 366 10.58 46.91 -31.75
CA SER A 366 9.83 47.75 -30.78
C SER A 366 8.79 47.00 -29.92
N GLN A 367 8.85 45.67 -29.88
CA GLN A 367 8.13 44.79 -28.96
C GLN A 367 9.07 44.31 -27.85
N HIS A 368 8.57 44.25 -26.61
CA HIS A 368 9.36 43.80 -25.46
C HIS A 368 8.78 42.50 -24.90
N TYR A 369 9.68 41.58 -24.56
CA TYR A 369 9.38 40.27 -24.02
C TYR A 369 9.93 40.16 -22.60
N LEU A 370 9.16 39.53 -21.70
CA LEU A 370 9.50 39.40 -20.28
C LEU A 370 9.27 37.96 -19.79
N ILE A 371 10.30 37.34 -19.22
CA ILE A 371 10.19 36.08 -18.48
C ILE A 371 10.55 36.36 -17.03
N THR A 372 9.77 35.88 -16.06
CA THR A 372 10.09 36.06 -14.64
C THR A 372 9.97 34.77 -13.84
N LEU A 373 10.86 34.63 -12.87
CA LEU A 373 10.94 33.52 -11.93
C LEU A 373 10.94 34.08 -10.52
N GLY A 374 10.03 33.64 -9.65
CA GLY A 374 10.05 33.96 -8.23
C GLY A 374 10.24 32.70 -7.40
N ALA A 375 11.21 32.68 -6.49
CA ALA A 375 11.42 31.55 -5.58
C ALA A 375 12.03 31.98 -4.24
N PRO A 376 11.84 31.20 -3.16
CA PRO A 376 12.60 31.40 -1.93
C PRO A 376 14.10 31.31 -2.22
N ALA A 377 14.92 32.10 -1.53
CA ALA A 377 16.37 32.17 -1.79
C ALA A 377 17.07 30.80 -1.81
N ALA A 378 16.65 29.87 -0.94
CA ALA A 378 17.22 28.53 -0.86
C ALA A 378 17.03 27.69 -2.14
N ARG A 379 16.06 28.02 -3.00
CA ARG A 379 15.73 27.25 -4.21
C ARG A 379 15.98 28.02 -5.50
N PHE A 380 16.29 29.31 -5.41
CA PHE A 380 16.30 30.20 -6.56
C PHE A 380 17.33 29.79 -7.60
N ASP A 381 18.57 29.52 -7.19
CA ASP A 381 19.66 29.17 -8.13
C ASP A 381 19.36 27.88 -8.91
N ALA A 382 18.82 26.86 -8.25
CA ALA A 382 18.43 25.61 -8.92
C ALA A 382 17.29 25.83 -9.94
N LEU A 383 16.34 26.70 -9.63
CA LEU A 383 15.22 27.04 -10.52
C LEU A 383 15.62 27.98 -11.65
N LEU A 384 16.65 28.81 -11.43
CA LEU A 384 17.23 29.65 -12.46
C LEU A 384 17.74 28.78 -13.61
N ASP A 385 18.48 27.73 -13.28
CA ASP A 385 19.03 26.76 -14.23
C ASP A 385 17.97 25.83 -14.83
N ALA A 386 17.02 25.36 -14.03
CA ALA A 386 16.02 24.39 -14.47
C ALA A 386 14.83 25.00 -15.25
N LEU A 387 14.53 26.28 -15.05
CA LEU A 387 13.34 26.92 -15.63
C LEU A 387 13.66 28.17 -16.44
N LEU A 388 14.34 29.15 -15.84
CA LEU A 388 14.48 30.46 -16.47
C LEU A 388 15.34 30.36 -17.75
N TYR A 389 16.52 29.75 -17.67
CA TYR A 389 17.39 29.60 -18.84
C TYR A 389 16.75 28.73 -19.95
N PRO A 390 16.16 27.55 -19.67
CA PRO A 390 15.45 26.77 -20.69
C PRO A 390 14.27 27.53 -21.33
N ALA A 391 13.52 28.31 -20.55
CA ALA A 391 12.43 29.13 -21.07
C ALA A 391 12.94 30.23 -22.02
N ILE A 392 14.08 30.85 -21.69
CA ILE A 392 14.77 31.80 -22.58
C ILE A 392 15.20 31.09 -23.87
N ASP A 393 15.81 29.91 -23.77
CA ASP A 393 16.38 29.17 -24.90
C ASP A 393 15.32 28.67 -25.88
N ALA A 394 14.11 28.35 -25.42
CA ALA A 394 13.02 27.87 -26.26
C ALA A 394 12.14 28.99 -26.82
N PHE A 395 12.32 30.25 -26.41
CA PHE A 395 11.45 31.35 -26.80
C PHE A 395 11.66 31.74 -28.27
N VAL A 396 10.57 31.77 -29.06
CA VAL A 396 10.59 32.21 -30.46
C VAL A 396 9.43 33.17 -30.75
N PRO A 397 9.68 34.41 -31.21
CA PRO A 397 8.63 35.34 -31.61
C PRO A 397 7.79 34.86 -32.81
N ALA A 398 6.47 35.12 -32.81
CA ALA A 398 5.62 34.82 -33.96
C ALA A 398 6.00 35.73 -35.15
N GLY A 399 6.41 35.12 -36.26
CA GLY A 399 6.91 35.82 -37.45
C GLY A 399 8.29 35.36 -37.93
N ALA A 400 8.99 34.52 -37.15
CA ALA A 400 10.17 33.81 -37.62
C ALA A 400 9.75 32.65 -38.56
N SER A 401 10.03 32.79 -39.85
CA SER A 401 9.60 31.88 -40.92
C SER A 401 10.17 30.46 -40.76
N GLU A 402 9.33 29.42 -40.77
CA GLU A 402 9.77 28.05 -41.09
C GLU A 402 9.03 27.49 -42.31
N THR A 403 9.81 26.90 -43.21
CA THR A 403 9.43 26.37 -44.50
C THR A 403 9.01 24.89 -44.44
N GLY A 404 7.76 24.67 -44.87
CA GLY A 404 7.02 23.45 -45.23
C GLY A 404 7.65 22.05 -45.33
N VAL A 405 6.82 21.06 -44.95
CA VAL A 405 6.75 19.72 -45.56
C VAL A 405 5.27 19.27 -45.63
N SER A 406 4.88 18.66 -46.74
CA SER A 406 3.56 18.07 -47.01
C SER A 406 3.63 16.54 -46.94
N THR A 407 2.53 15.85 -46.61
CA THR A 407 2.09 14.63 -47.32
C THR A 407 0.63 14.28 -47.01
N ASP A 408 0.02 13.67 -48.02
CA ASP A 408 -1.38 13.34 -48.24
C ASP A 408 -1.68 11.86 -47.94
N ASP A 409 -2.99 11.56 -47.83
CA ASP A 409 -3.67 10.36 -48.33
C ASP A 409 -3.71 9.03 -47.49
N ARG A 410 -4.89 8.67 -46.95
CA ARG A 410 -5.80 7.61 -47.50
C ARG A 410 -6.92 7.15 -46.55
N ALA A 411 -8.08 6.92 -47.14
CA ALA A 411 -9.30 6.31 -46.58
C ALA A 411 -9.39 4.79 -46.84
N SER A 412 -10.18 4.06 -46.02
CA SER A 412 -11.08 2.96 -46.47
C SER A 412 -11.72 2.21 -45.28
N THR A 413 -13.05 2.25 -45.19
CA THR A 413 -13.91 1.45 -44.28
C THR A 413 -14.58 0.29 -45.05
N SER A 414 -14.73 -0.87 -44.42
CA SER A 414 -15.50 -2.03 -44.93
C SER A 414 -16.65 -2.43 -44.00
N ASN A 415 -17.79 -2.78 -44.61
CA ASN A 415 -19.06 -3.20 -44.02
C ASN A 415 -19.01 -4.55 -43.28
N GLU A 416 -19.79 -4.63 -42.21
CA GLU A 416 -20.10 -5.79 -41.37
C GLU A 416 -21.25 -6.68 -41.91
N SER A 417 -21.24 -7.93 -41.46
CA SER A 417 -22.37 -8.85 -41.43
C SER A 417 -22.45 -9.51 -40.04
N MET A 418 -23.61 -9.44 -39.37
CA MET A 418 -23.86 -9.97 -38.01
C MET A 418 -23.69 -11.50 -37.88
N PRO A 419 -23.12 -12.02 -36.77
CA PRO A 419 -23.10 -13.43 -36.42
C PRO A 419 -24.00 -13.79 -35.22
N ALA A 420 -24.01 -15.08 -34.88
CA ALA A 420 -24.72 -15.73 -33.78
C ALA A 420 -24.38 -15.15 -32.40
N SER A 421 -25.36 -15.11 -31.48
CA SER A 421 -25.22 -14.63 -30.10
C SER A 421 -23.97 -15.23 -29.46
N ALA A 422 -22.97 -14.37 -29.29
CA ALA A 422 -21.67 -14.74 -28.80
C ALA A 422 -21.69 -14.72 -27.27
N THR A 423 -21.00 -15.67 -26.65
CA THR A 423 -20.81 -15.72 -25.20
C THR A 423 -19.71 -14.75 -24.79
N LEU A 424 -19.88 -14.05 -23.66
CA LEU A 424 -18.84 -13.22 -23.09
C LEU A 424 -17.56 -14.03 -22.83
N GLY A 425 -16.45 -13.62 -23.45
CA GLY A 425 -15.14 -14.22 -23.22
C GLY A 425 -14.48 -13.66 -21.97
N ILE A 426 -13.75 -14.49 -21.22
CA ILE A 426 -12.97 -14.05 -20.04
C ILE A 426 -11.98 -12.94 -20.41
N ASP A 427 -11.34 -13.02 -21.58
CA ASP A 427 -10.44 -11.97 -22.07
C ASP A 427 -11.18 -10.64 -22.31
N ALA A 428 -12.45 -10.70 -22.74
CA ALA A 428 -13.27 -9.51 -22.89
C ALA A 428 -13.64 -8.90 -21.53
N LEU A 429 -13.95 -9.72 -20.53
CA LEU A 429 -14.21 -9.27 -19.15
C LEU A 429 -12.97 -8.64 -18.52
N LYS A 430 -11.78 -9.23 -18.73
CA LYS A 430 -10.49 -8.68 -18.27
C LYS A 430 -10.10 -7.37 -18.93
N ASN A 431 -10.72 -7.03 -20.06
CA ASN A 431 -10.49 -5.78 -20.79
C ASN A 431 -11.76 -4.91 -20.83
N GLY A 432 -12.76 -5.24 -20.00
CA GLY A 432 -14.05 -4.57 -19.92
C GLY A 432 -14.02 -3.25 -19.16
N SER A 433 -15.08 -2.46 -19.29
CA SER A 433 -15.28 -1.23 -18.52
C SER A 433 -16.28 -1.44 -17.39
N TYR A 434 -16.04 -0.86 -16.22
CA TYR A 434 -16.83 -1.07 -15.00
C TYR A 434 -17.13 0.26 -14.30
N SER A 435 -18.39 0.66 -14.19
CA SER A 435 -18.82 1.86 -13.45
C SER A 435 -19.25 1.53 -12.02
N GLY A 436 -19.47 2.56 -11.19
CA GLY A 436 -19.93 2.38 -9.80
C GLY A 436 -18.83 2.10 -8.77
N ILE A 437 -17.57 1.97 -9.21
CA ILE A 437 -16.40 1.85 -8.33
C ILE A 437 -15.94 3.23 -7.85
N TYR A 438 -15.97 4.23 -8.73
CA TYR A 438 -15.66 5.61 -8.42
C TYR A 438 -16.82 6.53 -8.82
N ASP A 439 -16.85 7.74 -8.24
CA ASP A 439 -17.91 8.73 -8.47
C ASP A 439 -17.95 9.24 -9.91
N GLU A 440 -16.84 9.17 -10.66
CA GLU A 440 -16.72 9.67 -12.03
C GLU A 440 -16.22 8.59 -12.99
N GLY A 441 -17.06 8.21 -13.96
CA GLY A 441 -16.68 7.38 -15.10
C GLY A 441 -16.60 5.87 -14.81
N ALA A 442 -16.46 5.10 -15.89
CA ALA A 442 -16.17 3.67 -15.81
C ALA A 442 -14.65 3.44 -15.84
N VAL A 443 -14.16 2.45 -15.09
CA VAL A 443 -12.77 2.01 -15.16
C VAL A 443 -12.63 0.95 -16.25
N THR A 444 -11.71 1.15 -17.19
CA THR A 444 -11.44 0.16 -18.26
C THR A 444 -10.22 -0.66 -17.90
N LEU A 445 -10.41 -1.95 -17.62
CA LEU A 445 -9.30 -2.84 -17.29
C LEU A 445 -8.42 -3.11 -18.53
N THR A 446 -7.14 -3.38 -18.32
CA THR A 446 -6.21 -3.94 -19.31
C THR A 446 -5.61 -5.22 -18.72
N ASP A 447 -5.87 -6.36 -19.35
CA ASP A 447 -5.46 -7.69 -18.86
C ASP A 447 -5.84 -7.96 -17.38
N GLY A 448 -7.00 -7.46 -16.95
CA GLY A 448 -7.54 -7.62 -15.61
C GLY A 448 -7.08 -6.58 -14.60
N LEU A 449 -6.35 -5.54 -15.05
CA LEU A 449 -5.84 -4.50 -14.19
C LEU A 449 -6.22 -3.10 -14.72
N TYR A 450 -6.78 -2.29 -13.84
CA TYR A 450 -6.87 -0.85 -14.02
C TYR A 450 -5.99 -0.15 -13.00
N GLU A 451 -5.24 0.83 -13.47
CA GLU A 451 -4.49 1.76 -12.64
C GLU A 451 -4.63 3.14 -13.29
N GLY A 452 -5.32 4.06 -12.63
CA GLY A 452 -5.66 5.34 -13.26
C GLY A 452 -6.59 6.23 -12.45
N GLU A 453 -7.36 7.06 -13.14
CA GLU A 453 -8.30 8.04 -12.58
C GLU A 453 -9.45 7.40 -11.74
N PRO A 454 -10.09 8.11 -10.80
CA PRO A 454 -9.88 9.50 -10.43
C PRO A 454 -8.64 9.66 -9.56
N LEU A 455 -7.60 10.25 -10.14
CA LEU A 455 -6.38 10.63 -9.48
C LEU A 455 -6.63 12.01 -8.91
N VAL A 456 -6.76 12.09 -7.60
CA VAL A 456 -6.73 13.39 -6.94
C VAL A 456 -5.32 13.95 -7.13
N ALA A 457 -5.18 15.11 -7.80
CA ALA A 457 -3.88 15.70 -8.06
C ALA A 457 -3.10 15.94 -6.74
N GLY A 458 -2.00 15.21 -6.55
CA GLY A 458 -1.22 15.19 -5.30
C GLY A 458 -1.63 14.12 -4.28
N GLY A 459 -2.58 13.25 -4.61
CA GLY A 459 -2.97 12.07 -3.84
C GLY A 459 -1.94 10.94 -3.99
N ALA A 460 -1.69 10.23 -2.89
CA ALA A 460 -0.83 9.03 -2.88
C ALA A 460 -1.57 7.77 -3.35
N ALA A 461 -2.89 7.87 -3.43
CA ALA A 461 -3.76 6.83 -3.93
C ALA A 461 -3.60 6.70 -5.44
N ARG A 462 -3.17 5.52 -5.89
CA ARG A 462 -3.39 5.07 -7.26
C ARG A 462 -4.60 4.14 -7.22
N PRO A 463 -5.80 4.64 -7.57
CA PRO A 463 -6.99 3.81 -7.65
C PRO A 463 -6.71 2.63 -8.58
N ARG A 464 -6.52 1.46 -7.97
CA ARG A 464 -6.20 0.22 -8.67
C ARG A 464 -7.39 -0.69 -8.54
N VAL A 465 -7.94 -1.11 -9.67
CA VAL A 465 -9.01 -2.11 -9.71
C VAL A 465 -8.43 -3.37 -10.33
N GLU A 466 -8.42 -4.45 -9.56
CA GLU A 466 -7.95 -5.75 -10.00
C GLU A 466 -9.12 -6.71 -10.17
N TYR A 467 -9.13 -7.37 -11.33
CA TYR A 467 -10.04 -8.45 -11.66
C TYR A 467 -9.64 -9.73 -10.93
N ILE A 468 -10.56 -10.34 -10.19
CA ILE A 468 -10.29 -11.62 -9.54
C ILE A 468 -10.53 -12.76 -10.54
N ASN A 469 -9.44 -13.38 -11.00
CA ASN A 469 -9.49 -14.55 -11.86
C ASN A 469 -10.33 -15.68 -11.25
N GLY A 470 -11.25 -16.25 -12.04
CA GLY A 470 -12.13 -17.33 -11.57
C GLY A 470 -13.37 -16.85 -10.83
N SER A 471 -13.67 -15.55 -10.85
CA SER A 471 -14.86 -14.97 -10.21
C SER A 471 -16.11 -14.96 -11.09
N GLU A 472 -16.03 -15.43 -12.32
CA GLU A 472 -17.07 -15.28 -13.35
C GLU A 472 -18.28 -16.18 -13.08
N HIS A 473 -19.46 -15.57 -12.92
CA HIS A 473 -20.72 -16.30 -12.80
C HIS A 473 -21.68 -15.80 -13.88
N VAL A 474 -22.18 -16.71 -14.72
CA VAL A 474 -23.04 -16.36 -15.86
C VAL A 474 -24.50 -16.67 -15.62
N GLY A 475 -25.37 -15.86 -16.21
CA GLY A 475 -26.83 -16.06 -16.23
C GLY A 475 -27.55 -14.81 -16.73
N ASP A 476 -28.79 -14.97 -17.15
CA ASP A 476 -29.66 -13.90 -17.67
C ASP A 476 -30.08 -12.93 -16.55
N LEU A 477 -29.49 -11.72 -16.54
CA LEU A 477 -29.74 -10.67 -15.54
C LEU A 477 -30.82 -9.67 -15.99
N ASP A 478 -30.90 -9.37 -17.28
CA ASP A 478 -31.83 -8.36 -17.83
C ASP A 478 -33.13 -8.95 -18.42
N GLY A 479 -33.20 -10.29 -18.55
CA GLY A 479 -34.36 -11.02 -19.03
C GLY A 479 -34.49 -11.09 -20.55
N ASP A 480 -33.43 -10.81 -21.31
CA ASP A 480 -33.42 -10.85 -22.77
C ASP A 480 -33.25 -12.28 -23.34
N GLY A 481 -32.90 -13.24 -22.49
CA GLY A 481 -32.68 -14.65 -22.83
C GLY A 481 -31.26 -15.00 -23.29
N VAL A 482 -30.30 -14.08 -23.15
CA VAL A 482 -28.86 -14.27 -23.34
C VAL A 482 -28.18 -14.27 -21.97
N ASP A 483 -27.14 -15.10 -21.81
CA ASP A 483 -26.39 -15.13 -20.54
C ASP A 483 -25.48 -13.90 -20.41
N ASP A 484 -25.65 -13.17 -19.31
CA ASP A 484 -24.80 -12.08 -18.82
C ASP A 484 -23.72 -12.60 -17.86
N ALA A 485 -22.88 -11.71 -17.32
CA ALA A 485 -21.84 -12.07 -16.35
C ALA A 485 -21.85 -11.20 -15.09
N ALA A 486 -21.61 -11.84 -13.94
CA ALA A 486 -21.25 -11.21 -12.67
C ALA A 486 -19.79 -11.54 -12.32
N VAL A 487 -19.00 -10.54 -11.91
CA VAL A 487 -17.58 -10.68 -11.59
C VAL A 487 -17.22 -9.97 -10.28
N VAL A 488 -16.10 -10.38 -9.66
CA VAL A 488 -15.55 -9.74 -8.46
C VAL A 488 -14.39 -8.83 -8.85
N LEU A 489 -14.46 -7.59 -8.38
CA LEU A 489 -13.40 -6.61 -8.51
C LEU A 489 -12.89 -6.22 -7.12
N VAL A 490 -11.58 -6.07 -7.02
CA VAL A 490 -10.93 -5.58 -5.81
C VAL A 490 -10.33 -4.23 -6.10
N GLU A 491 -10.80 -3.22 -5.39
CA GLU A 491 -10.25 -1.89 -5.45
C GLU A 491 -9.28 -1.68 -4.29
N SER A 492 -8.12 -1.13 -4.63
CA SER A 492 -7.09 -0.75 -3.68
C SER A 492 -6.45 0.54 -4.17
N ALA A 493 -6.79 1.65 -3.53
CA ALA A 493 -6.21 2.94 -3.80
C ALA A 493 -4.83 3.11 -3.12
N GLY A 494 -4.03 2.05 -3.06
CA GLY A 494 -2.78 2.05 -2.30
C GLY A 494 -3.02 2.43 -0.83
N GLY A 495 -3.78 1.64 -0.06
CA GLY A 495 -4.03 1.76 1.40
C GLY A 495 -4.10 0.36 2.03
N SER A 496 -4.30 0.20 3.36
CA SER A 496 -4.52 -1.15 3.92
C SER A 496 -5.93 -1.69 3.68
N GLY A 497 -6.81 -0.83 3.15
CA GLY A 497 -8.17 -1.17 2.75
C GLY A 497 -8.13 -1.97 1.45
N VAL A 498 -8.88 -3.06 1.43
CA VAL A 498 -9.08 -3.89 0.25
C VAL A 498 -10.58 -3.93 0.04
N PHE A 499 -11.08 -3.12 -0.89
CA PHE A 499 -12.51 -2.91 -1.08
C PHE A 499 -13.04 -3.89 -2.12
N THR A 500 -13.97 -4.73 -1.71
CA THR A 500 -14.56 -5.74 -2.61
C THR A 500 -15.81 -5.20 -3.27
N TYR A 501 -15.90 -5.34 -4.59
CA TYR A 501 -17.04 -4.97 -5.42
C TYR A 501 -17.57 -6.19 -6.18
N ILE A 502 -18.89 -6.26 -6.37
CA ILE A 502 -19.50 -7.11 -7.41
C ILE A 502 -19.89 -6.22 -8.59
N ALA A 503 -19.58 -6.64 -9.81
CA ALA A 503 -19.98 -5.94 -11.02
C ALA A 503 -20.77 -6.84 -11.97
N ALA A 504 -21.73 -6.26 -12.70
CA ALA A 504 -22.51 -6.92 -13.73
C ALA A 504 -22.11 -6.43 -15.14
N GLN A 505 -22.04 -7.34 -16.10
CA GLN A 505 -21.74 -7.09 -17.51
C GLN A 505 -22.79 -7.78 -18.38
N LEU A 506 -23.60 -6.98 -19.09
CA LEU A 506 -24.59 -7.48 -20.04
C LEU A 506 -23.93 -7.98 -21.31
N ASN A 507 -24.54 -8.96 -21.95
CA ASN A 507 -24.02 -9.56 -23.17
C ASN A 507 -24.70 -9.01 -24.43
N GLU A 508 -24.10 -7.97 -25.03
CA GLU A 508 -24.53 -7.48 -26.35
C GLU A 508 -23.68 -8.09 -27.46
N ASP A 509 -24.21 -9.14 -28.12
CA ASP A 509 -23.55 -9.84 -29.23
C ASP A 509 -22.11 -10.32 -28.92
N GLY A 510 -21.87 -10.77 -27.68
CA GLY A 510 -20.58 -11.25 -27.18
C GLY A 510 -19.62 -10.17 -26.72
N GLN A 511 -20.07 -8.91 -26.66
CA GLN A 511 -19.33 -7.80 -26.07
C GLN A 511 -19.90 -7.46 -24.69
N PRO A 512 -19.03 -7.31 -23.66
CA PRO A 512 -19.47 -6.94 -22.32
C PRO A 512 -19.91 -5.47 -22.30
N VAL A 513 -21.13 -5.23 -21.85
CA VAL A 513 -21.69 -3.89 -21.61
C VAL A 513 -21.88 -3.69 -20.11
N ASP A 514 -21.25 -2.64 -19.61
CA ASP A 514 -21.24 -2.30 -18.19
C ASP A 514 -22.65 -2.04 -17.62
N ALA A 515 -23.04 -2.81 -16.60
CA ALA A 515 -24.27 -2.63 -15.82
C ALA A 515 -24.01 -2.16 -14.38
N GLY A 516 -22.79 -1.72 -14.08
CA GLY A 516 -22.40 -1.13 -12.82
C GLY A 516 -21.86 -2.13 -11.80
N ALA A 517 -21.11 -1.59 -10.83
CA ALA A 517 -20.52 -2.27 -9.70
C ALA A 517 -21.04 -1.72 -8.38
N VAL A 518 -21.13 -2.59 -7.38
CA VAL A 518 -21.63 -2.28 -6.04
C VAL A 518 -20.61 -2.67 -4.98
N TRP A 519 -20.36 -1.76 -4.03
CA TRP A 519 -19.47 -2.01 -2.91
C TRP A 519 -20.08 -3.03 -1.95
N VAL A 520 -19.32 -4.07 -1.64
CA VAL A 520 -19.76 -5.20 -0.80
C VAL A 520 -19.27 -5.04 0.64
N GLY A 521 -18.02 -4.59 0.83
CA GLY A 521 -17.39 -4.41 2.14
C GLY A 521 -15.85 -4.38 2.08
N ASP A 522 -15.21 -4.17 3.23
CA ASP A 522 -13.75 -4.18 3.41
C ASP A 522 -13.27 -5.58 3.87
N ARG A 523 -12.30 -6.16 3.14
CA ARG A 523 -11.77 -7.52 3.37
C ARG A 523 -12.86 -8.60 3.45
N THR A 524 -13.93 -8.41 2.69
CA THR A 524 -15.07 -9.31 2.65
C THR A 524 -14.70 -10.67 2.07
N GLN A 525 -15.02 -11.75 2.79
CA GLN A 525 -14.87 -13.10 2.25
C GLN A 525 -16.13 -13.47 1.49
N ILE A 526 -16.02 -13.76 0.19
CA ILE A 526 -17.15 -14.20 -0.64
C ILE A 526 -17.25 -15.72 -0.52
N ALA A 527 -18.26 -16.19 0.22
CA ALA A 527 -18.53 -17.61 0.45
C ALA A 527 -19.25 -18.27 -0.73
N ALA A 528 -20.20 -17.58 -1.36
CA ALA A 528 -20.86 -18.04 -2.57
C ALA A 528 -21.36 -16.86 -3.41
N MET A 529 -21.39 -17.03 -4.73
CA MET A 529 -22.02 -16.12 -5.67
C MET A 529 -22.80 -16.94 -6.71
N ALA A 530 -23.96 -16.45 -7.14
CA ALA A 530 -24.72 -17.06 -8.22
C ALA A 530 -25.54 -16.01 -8.97
N VAL A 531 -25.74 -16.23 -10.26
CA VAL A 531 -26.71 -15.48 -11.07
C VAL A 531 -27.90 -16.40 -11.33
N ALA A 532 -29.06 -16.05 -10.79
CA ALA A 532 -30.29 -16.84 -10.93
C ALA A 532 -31.53 -15.94 -10.83
N ASP A 533 -32.54 -16.26 -11.65
CA ASP A 533 -33.84 -15.56 -11.65
C ASP A 533 -33.72 -14.03 -11.80
N GLY A 534 -32.78 -13.55 -12.63
CA GLY A 534 -32.52 -12.12 -12.83
C GLY A 534 -31.84 -11.43 -11.64
N GLN A 535 -31.22 -12.20 -10.73
CA GLN A 535 -30.58 -11.67 -9.52
C GLN A 535 -29.18 -12.26 -9.33
N ILE A 536 -28.29 -11.45 -8.75
CA ILE A 536 -27.05 -11.91 -8.14
C ILE A 536 -27.33 -12.22 -6.67
N VAL A 537 -27.11 -13.46 -6.27
CA VAL A 537 -27.17 -13.90 -4.87
C VAL A 537 -25.74 -14.00 -4.35
N LEU A 538 -25.42 -13.28 -3.28
CA LEU A 538 -24.08 -13.19 -2.73
C LEU A 538 -24.08 -13.52 -1.23
N ASP A 539 -23.40 -14.60 -0.85
CA ASP A 539 -23.16 -14.95 0.55
C ASP A 539 -21.76 -14.51 0.96
N ILE A 540 -21.67 -13.69 2.00
CA ILE A 540 -20.42 -13.10 2.47
C ILE A 540 -20.19 -13.31 3.97
N VAL A 541 -18.91 -13.31 4.36
CA VAL A 541 -18.46 -13.11 5.75
C VAL A 541 -17.82 -11.72 5.84
N THR A 542 -18.36 -10.87 6.71
CA THR A 542 -17.97 -9.47 6.91
C THR A 542 -17.89 -9.12 8.40
N GLN A 543 -17.46 -7.91 8.75
CA GLN A 543 -17.33 -7.52 10.16
C GLN A 543 -18.70 -7.35 10.83
N GLY A 544 -18.90 -8.07 11.92
CA GLY A 544 -19.95 -7.84 12.89
C GLY A 544 -19.67 -6.60 13.77
N PRO A 545 -20.69 -6.13 14.51
CA PRO A 545 -20.57 -4.92 15.34
C PRO A 545 -19.54 -5.03 16.47
N ASP A 546 -19.20 -6.27 16.88
CA ASP A 546 -18.25 -6.56 17.96
C ASP A 546 -16.90 -7.10 17.45
N ASP A 547 -16.72 -7.20 16.13
CA ASP A 547 -15.52 -7.77 15.54
C ASP A 547 -14.36 -6.78 15.48
N ALA A 548 -13.13 -7.30 15.68
CA ALA A 548 -11.93 -6.58 15.30
C ALA A 548 -11.80 -6.54 13.76
N GLN A 549 -11.21 -5.48 13.21
CA GLN A 549 -11.02 -5.31 11.75
C GLN A 549 -10.20 -6.43 11.08
N CYS A 550 -9.44 -7.22 11.84
CA CYS A 550 -8.69 -8.37 11.34
C CYS A 550 -9.55 -9.61 11.08
N CYS A 551 -10.73 -9.67 11.70
CA CYS A 551 -11.32 -10.94 12.09
C CYS A 551 -12.85 -10.90 11.91
N PRO A 552 -13.34 -10.82 10.66
CA PRO A 552 -14.77 -10.75 10.37
C PRO A 552 -15.48 -12.07 10.72
N THR A 553 -16.62 -11.98 11.38
CA THR A 553 -17.40 -13.13 11.84
C THR A 553 -18.86 -13.12 11.42
N LEU A 554 -19.38 -12.07 10.78
CA LEU A 554 -20.81 -11.97 10.46
C LEU A 554 -21.11 -12.51 9.05
N LYS A 555 -22.00 -13.50 8.93
CA LYS A 555 -22.52 -13.94 7.64
C LYS A 555 -23.72 -13.12 7.21
N ILE A 556 -23.69 -12.65 5.97
CA ILE A 556 -24.80 -11.92 5.36
C ILE A 556 -25.04 -12.49 3.96
N ARG A 557 -26.31 -12.71 3.61
CA ARG A 557 -26.74 -12.88 2.23
C ARG A 557 -27.20 -11.54 1.68
N LYS A 558 -26.68 -11.15 0.53
CA LYS A 558 -27.12 -9.97 -0.23
C LYS A 558 -27.71 -10.41 -1.56
N LEU A 559 -28.76 -9.73 -1.97
CA LEU A 559 -29.43 -9.91 -3.25
C LEU A 559 -29.25 -8.64 -4.05
N TYR A 560 -28.80 -8.76 -5.29
CA TYR A 560 -28.69 -7.66 -6.23
C TYR A 560 -29.49 -7.96 -7.49
N ALA A 561 -30.09 -6.94 -8.08
CA ALA A 561 -30.81 -7.04 -9.34
C ALA A 561 -30.63 -5.75 -10.14
N LEU A 562 -30.90 -5.79 -11.44
CA LEU A 562 -30.91 -4.59 -12.26
C LEU A 562 -32.15 -3.74 -11.97
N GLN A 563 -31.93 -2.47 -11.64
CA GLN A 563 -32.96 -1.45 -11.57
C GLN A 563 -32.50 -0.27 -12.42
N ASP A 564 -33.34 0.15 -13.38
CA ASP A 564 -32.99 1.20 -14.34
C ASP A 564 -31.63 0.93 -15.03
N ASP A 565 -31.42 -0.31 -15.47
CA ASP A 565 -30.20 -0.81 -16.12
C ASP A 565 -28.91 -0.70 -15.28
N GLN A 566 -29.03 -0.64 -13.95
CA GLN A 566 -27.91 -0.58 -13.01
C GLN A 566 -28.05 -1.60 -11.87
N LEU A 567 -26.94 -2.24 -11.51
CA LEU A 567 -26.89 -3.21 -10.43
C LEU A 567 -27.16 -2.54 -9.07
N THR A 568 -28.17 -3.01 -8.34
CA THR A 568 -28.58 -2.43 -7.04
C THR A 568 -28.86 -3.52 -6.00
N GLU A 569 -28.52 -3.28 -4.72
CA GLU A 569 -28.92 -4.15 -3.60
C GLU A 569 -30.45 -4.09 -3.41
N VAL A 570 -31.12 -5.24 -3.59
CA VAL A 570 -32.58 -5.38 -3.45
C VAL A 570 -33.00 -6.09 -2.17
N GLY A 571 -32.05 -6.67 -1.44
CA GLY A 571 -32.29 -7.25 -0.13
C GLY A 571 -31.03 -7.75 0.55
N SER A 572 -31.08 -7.82 1.88
CA SER A 572 -30.06 -8.46 2.69
C SER A 572 -30.67 -9.23 3.85
N GLU A 573 -30.03 -10.34 4.21
CA GLU A 573 -30.41 -11.23 5.30
C GLU A 573 -29.18 -11.57 6.13
N GLU A 574 -29.23 -11.30 7.43
CA GLU A 574 -28.20 -11.75 8.37
C GLU A 574 -28.36 -13.25 8.62
N LEU A 575 -27.33 -14.03 8.28
CA LEU A 575 -27.31 -15.49 8.42
C LEU A 575 -26.68 -15.95 9.75
N GLY A 576 -26.35 -15.00 10.63
CA GLY A 576 -25.69 -15.22 11.92
C GLY A 576 -24.17 -15.23 11.83
N ALA A 577 -23.50 -15.66 12.90
CA ALA A 577 -22.04 -15.74 12.92
C ALA A 577 -21.53 -16.89 12.04
N VAL A 578 -20.41 -16.65 11.36
CA VAL A 578 -19.60 -17.68 10.74
C VAL A 578 -19.16 -18.65 11.83
N ALA A 579 -19.19 -19.93 11.49
CA ALA A 579 -18.76 -20.98 12.38
C ALA A 579 -18.16 -22.10 11.54
N VAL A 580 -17.29 -22.90 12.17
CA VAL A 580 -16.75 -24.11 11.53
C VAL A 580 -17.87 -25.04 11.02
N ASP A 581 -19.05 -25.00 11.65
CA ASP A 581 -20.22 -25.77 11.21
C ASP A 581 -20.74 -25.35 9.81
N ASP A 582 -20.35 -24.18 9.29
CA ASP A 582 -20.67 -23.77 7.91
C ASP A 582 -19.95 -24.61 6.86
N LEU A 583 -18.85 -25.27 7.24
CA LEU A 583 -18.19 -26.24 6.37
C LEU A 583 -18.87 -27.61 6.44
N ASN A 584 -19.71 -27.88 7.44
CA ASN A 584 -20.27 -29.21 7.65
C ASN A 584 -21.14 -29.66 6.45
N GLY A 585 -20.84 -30.85 5.92
CA GLY A 585 -21.51 -31.41 4.74
C GLY A 585 -20.98 -30.91 3.39
N THR A 586 -19.86 -30.16 3.36
CA THR A 586 -19.26 -29.62 2.13
C THR A 586 -18.09 -30.46 1.62
N SER A 587 -17.85 -30.44 0.30
CA SER A 587 -16.74 -31.13 -0.37
C SER A 587 -16.06 -30.21 -1.38
N TRP A 588 -14.73 -30.28 -1.46
CA TRP A 588 -13.89 -29.34 -2.18
C TRP A 588 -12.72 -30.04 -2.87
N VAL A 589 -12.22 -29.43 -3.94
CA VAL A 589 -11.11 -29.89 -4.78
C VAL A 589 -9.97 -28.87 -4.74
N LEU A 590 -8.75 -29.30 -4.41
CA LEU A 590 -7.58 -28.43 -4.32
C LEU A 590 -7.19 -27.92 -5.72
N VAL A 591 -6.96 -26.62 -5.82
CA VAL A 591 -6.55 -25.94 -7.07
C VAL A 591 -5.19 -25.26 -6.96
N ALA A 592 -4.74 -24.93 -5.74
CA ALA A 592 -3.39 -24.40 -5.50
C ALA A 592 -2.81 -24.85 -4.16
N LEU A 593 -1.49 -25.08 -4.13
CA LEU A 593 -0.71 -25.53 -2.97
C LEU A 593 0.48 -24.59 -2.78
N GLY A 594 0.52 -23.83 -1.67
CA GLY A 594 1.60 -22.88 -1.42
C GLY A 594 1.64 -21.70 -2.39
N GLY A 595 0.51 -21.38 -3.03
CA GLY A 595 0.40 -20.32 -4.04
C GLY A 595 0.68 -20.77 -5.48
N GLU A 596 1.12 -22.01 -5.70
CA GLU A 596 1.31 -22.57 -7.04
C GLU A 596 0.07 -23.34 -7.51
N ALA A 597 -0.37 -23.08 -8.75
CA ALA A 597 -1.48 -23.80 -9.36
C ALA A 597 -1.11 -25.26 -9.66
N LEU A 598 -2.03 -26.19 -9.39
CA LEU A 598 -1.82 -27.59 -9.71
C LEU A 598 -1.98 -27.86 -11.21
N SER A 599 -1.22 -28.84 -11.73
CA SER A 599 -1.32 -29.24 -13.14
C SER A 599 -2.67 -29.91 -13.43
N ALA A 600 -3.30 -29.55 -14.55
CA ALA A 600 -4.52 -30.20 -15.03
C ALA A 600 -4.32 -31.64 -15.52
N GLU A 601 -3.09 -32.17 -15.46
CA GLU A 601 -2.74 -33.54 -15.87
C GLU A 601 -2.98 -34.60 -14.77
N ASP A 602 -3.41 -34.19 -13.57
CA ASP A 602 -3.74 -35.13 -12.49
C ASP A 602 -5.07 -35.87 -12.77
N GLU A 603 -5.01 -37.19 -12.99
CA GLU A 603 -6.18 -38.03 -13.33
C GLU A 603 -7.26 -38.07 -12.22
N GLU A 604 -6.89 -37.88 -10.94
CA GLU A 604 -7.81 -37.76 -9.80
C GLU A 604 -7.36 -36.58 -8.92
N PRO A 605 -8.19 -35.56 -8.73
CA PRO A 605 -7.75 -34.33 -8.06
C PRO A 605 -7.74 -34.49 -6.53
N ILE A 606 -6.88 -33.72 -5.86
CA ILE A 606 -6.81 -33.69 -4.39
C ILE A 606 -8.12 -33.10 -3.84
N THR A 607 -8.70 -33.72 -2.81
CA THR A 607 -10.01 -33.32 -2.26
C THR A 607 -10.00 -33.21 -0.74
N ILE A 608 -10.95 -32.44 -0.21
CA ILE A 608 -11.29 -32.34 1.21
C ILE A 608 -12.80 -32.26 1.37
N SER A 609 -13.35 -32.98 2.35
CA SER A 609 -14.77 -33.02 2.70
C SER A 609 -14.90 -32.89 4.19
N PHE A 610 -15.83 -32.05 4.64
CA PHE A 610 -16.05 -31.70 6.03
C PHE A 610 -17.34 -32.36 6.51
N GLN A 611 -17.28 -33.13 7.58
CA GLN A 611 -18.46 -33.80 8.15
C GLN A 611 -18.27 -34.00 9.65
N ASP A 612 -19.20 -33.49 10.45
CA ASP A 612 -19.29 -33.74 11.90
C ASP A 612 -17.98 -33.50 12.69
N GLY A 613 -17.24 -32.42 12.35
CA GLY A 613 -15.96 -32.08 12.99
C GLY A 613 -14.77 -32.91 12.51
N GLU A 614 -14.93 -33.63 11.40
CA GLU A 614 -13.87 -34.36 10.71
C GLU A 614 -13.68 -33.84 9.28
N ILE A 615 -12.45 -33.97 8.78
CA ILE A 615 -12.11 -33.79 7.38
C ILE A 615 -11.70 -35.13 6.77
N SER A 616 -12.05 -35.35 5.51
CA SER A 616 -11.62 -36.54 4.76
C SER A 616 -11.48 -36.23 3.27
N GLY A 617 -10.67 -36.99 2.54
CA GLY A 617 -10.51 -36.75 1.10
C GLY A 617 -9.43 -37.58 0.44
N PHE A 618 -9.00 -37.14 -0.72
CA PHE A 618 -7.89 -37.72 -1.48
C PHE A 618 -6.69 -36.76 -1.46
N GLY A 619 -5.53 -37.20 -0.99
CA GLY A 619 -4.31 -36.40 -0.85
C GLY A 619 -3.40 -36.41 -2.08
N GLY A 620 -3.82 -37.05 -3.18
CA GLY A 620 -3.03 -37.16 -4.41
C GLY A 620 -2.50 -38.57 -4.66
N CYS A 621 -2.25 -39.36 -3.61
CA CYS A 621 -1.93 -40.79 -3.72
C CYS A 621 -2.83 -41.67 -2.82
N ASN A 622 -3.21 -41.15 -1.66
CA ASN A 622 -3.88 -41.84 -0.59
C ASN A 622 -5.17 -41.13 -0.21
N ARG A 623 -6.13 -41.89 0.30
CA ARG A 623 -7.29 -41.32 1.00
C ARG A 623 -6.90 -41.04 2.44
N TYR A 624 -7.41 -39.96 3.00
CA TYR A 624 -7.09 -39.52 4.35
C TYR A 624 -8.34 -39.12 5.14
N ASN A 625 -8.20 -39.11 6.46
CA ASN A 625 -9.09 -38.39 7.38
C ASN A 625 -8.30 -37.74 8.52
N SER A 626 -8.90 -36.72 9.14
CA SER A 626 -8.40 -36.02 10.33
C SER A 626 -9.55 -35.33 11.08
N SER A 627 -9.32 -34.91 12.32
CA SER A 627 -10.24 -34.01 13.04
C SER A 627 -10.07 -32.56 12.57
N PHE A 628 -11.14 -31.78 12.61
CA PHE A 628 -11.16 -30.37 12.27
C PHE A 628 -12.08 -29.63 13.26
N ALA A 629 -11.51 -28.75 14.08
CA ALA A 629 -12.26 -28.07 15.14
C ALA A 629 -11.91 -26.59 15.22
N ALA A 630 -12.83 -25.77 15.71
CA ALA A 630 -12.57 -24.38 16.03
C ALA A 630 -11.54 -24.25 17.17
N GLU A 631 -10.64 -23.27 17.06
CA GLU A 631 -9.62 -22.97 18.05
C GLU A 631 -9.86 -21.58 18.68
N GLY A 632 -10.05 -21.53 20.00
CA GLY A 632 -10.23 -20.26 20.72
C GLY A 632 -11.56 -19.56 20.44
N GLU A 633 -11.57 -18.23 20.58
CA GLU A 633 -12.78 -17.39 20.42
C GLU A 633 -12.98 -16.88 18.99
N ASN A 634 -11.97 -17.01 18.12
CA ASN A 634 -12.09 -16.61 16.72
C ASN A 634 -12.75 -17.76 15.92
N PRO A 635 -13.96 -17.56 15.35
CA PRO A 635 -14.65 -18.64 14.63
C PRO A 635 -13.96 -19.08 13.33
N LEU A 636 -13.00 -18.30 12.85
CA LEU A 636 -12.16 -18.63 11.70
C LEU A 636 -10.87 -19.37 12.09
N ALA A 637 -10.48 -19.36 13.37
CA ALA A 637 -9.32 -20.10 13.85
C ALA A 637 -9.69 -21.57 14.03
N VAL A 638 -8.82 -22.46 13.57
CA VAL A 638 -9.07 -23.91 13.52
C VAL A 638 -7.82 -24.69 13.82
N GLU A 639 -8.00 -25.88 14.37
CA GLU A 639 -6.95 -26.87 14.57
C GLU A 639 -7.27 -28.12 13.74
N VAL A 640 -6.27 -28.62 13.01
CA VAL A 640 -6.33 -29.90 12.29
C VAL A 640 -5.58 -30.96 13.07
N GLY A 641 -6.22 -32.10 13.31
CA GLY A 641 -5.58 -33.21 14.01
C GLY A 641 -4.56 -33.96 13.14
N PRO A 642 -3.91 -34.98 13.72
CA PRO A 642 -3.00 -35.84 12.96
C PRO A 642 -3.69 -36.52 11.77
N ILE A 643 -3.07 -36.49 10.60
CA ILE A 643 -3.65 -37.07 9.39
C ILE A 643 -3.48 -38.60 9.38
N ALA A 644 -4.58 -39.32 9.24
CA ALA A 644 -4.59 -40.76 9.03
C ALA A 644 -4.89 -41.09 7.55
N GLY A 645 -3.84 -41.47 6.81
CA GLY A 645 -3.92 -41.87 5.40
C GLY A 645 -3.84 -43.37 5.15
N THR A 646 -4.36 -43.83 4.01
CA THR A 646 -4.00 -45.14 3.44
C THR A 646 -2.51 -45.18 3.07
N ARG A 647 -1.96 -46.36 2.76
CA ARG A 647 -0.53 -46.53 2.42
C ARG A 647 -0.31 -47.17 1.04
N MET A 648 -0.81 -46.51 0.01
CA MET A 648 -0.49 -46.79 -1.39
C MET A 648 0.78 -46.03 -1.79
N ALA A 649 1.61 -46.65 -2.61
CA ALA A 649 2.76 -45.99 -3.21
C ALA A 649 2.40 -45.55 -4.63
N CYS A 650 2.62 -44.27 -4.93
CA CYS A 650 2.41 -43.68 -6.26
C CYS A 650 3.75 -43.23 -6.86
N PRO A 651 3.86 -43.15 -8.19
CA PRO A 651 5.01 -42.53 -8.85
C PRO A 651 5.13 -41.04 -8.52
N GLU A 652 6.36 -40.51 -8.56
CA GLU A 652 6.58 -39.06 -8.58
C GLU A 652 5.97 -38.42 -9.84
N PRO A 653 5.44 -37.18 -9.77
CA PRO A 653 5.50 -36.24 -8.63
C PRO A 653 4.39 -36.41 -7.56
N ARG A 654 3.47 -37.38 -7.72
CA ARG A 654 2.26 -37.49 -6.87
C ARG A 654 2.56 -37.74 -5.40
N LEU A 655 3.63 -38.47 -5.10
CA LEU A 655 4.03 -38.74 -3.71
C LEU A 655 4.59 -37.48 -3.03
N THR A 656 5.40 -36.69 -3.74
CA THR A 656 5.88 -35.39 -3.25
C THR A 656 4.71 -34.44 -3.03
N GLN A 657 3.78 -34.34 -3.99
CA GLN A 657 2.59 -33.49 -3.88
C GLN A 657 1.71 -33.86 -2.68
N GLU A 658 1.48 -35.15 -2.43
CA GLU A 658 0.77 -35.61 -1.24
C GLU A 658 1.49 -35.24 0.06
N THR A 659 2.80 -35.42 0.11
CA THR A 659 3.59 -35.12 1.30
C THR A 659 3.51 -33.63 1.63
N THR A 660 3.64 -32.77 0.62
CA THR A 660 3.49 -31.32 0.77
C THR A 660 2.08 -30.95 1.20
N TYR A 661 1.05 -31.58 0.61
CA TYR A 661 -0.34 -31.34 0.97
C TYR A 661 -0.64 -31.71 2.44
N PHE A 662 -0.23 -32.90 2.89
CA PHE A 662 -0.44 -33.33 4.27
C PHE A 662 0.34 -32.46 5.27
N SER A 663 1.58 -32.11 4.96
CA SER A 663 2.36 -31.19 5.79
C SER A 663 1.66 -29.85 5.94
N ALA A 664 1.16 -29.27 4.85
CA ALA A 664 0.42 -28.01 4.90
C ALA A 664 -0.88 -28.15 5.70
N LEU A 665 -1.63 -29.23 5.48
CA LEU A 665 -2.94 -29.45 6.10
C LEU A 665 -2.84 -29.64 7.63
N GLU A 666 -1.80 -30.30 8.14
CA GLU A 666 -1.56 -30.45 9.59
C GLU A 666 -1.21 -29.11 10.28
N HIS A 667 -0.74 -28.12 9.53
CA HIS A 667 -0.33 -26.81 10.05
C HIS A 667 -1.38 -25.72 9.82
N VAL A 668 -2.57 -26.09 9.36
CA VAL A 668 -3.68 -25.14 9.16
C VAL A 668 -4.10 -24.59 10.51
N SER A 669 -4.12 -23.26 10.61
CA SER A 669 -4.51 -22.51 11.82
C SER A 669 -5.72 -21.60 11.59
N GLN A 670 -6.07 -21.33 10.33
CA GLN A 670 -7.20 -20.48 9.99
C GLN A 670 -7.86 -20.92 8.68
N TRP A 671 -9.17 -20.74 8.57
CA TRP A 671 -9.93 -20.95 7.35
C TRP A 671 -10.69 -19.68 6.93
N GLY A 672 -11.13 -19.65 5.68
CA GLY A 672 -11.99 -18.59 5.15
C GLY A 672 -12.39 -18.86 3.71
N TYR A 673 -13.10 -17.91 3.11
CA TYR A 673 -13.54 -17.99 1.71
C TYR A 673 -12.86 -16.96 0.82
N ARG A 674 -12.59 -17.36 -0.43
CA ARG A 674 -12.11 -16.48 -1.51
C ARG A 674 -12.93 -16.76 -2.77
N VAL A 675 -13.95 -15.95 -3.02
CA VAL A 675 -14.79 -16.02 -4.23
C VAL A 675 -15.30 -17.44 -4.52
N GLY A 676 -16.10 -17.98 -3.60
CA GLY A 676 -16.66 -19.33 -3.76
C GLY A 676 -15.64 -20.46 -3.61
N GLN A 677 -14.37 -20.14 -3.31
CA GLN A 677 -13.33 -21.10 -2.97
C GLN A 677 -13.10 -21.13 -1.47
N LEU A 678 -12.76 -22.31 -0.95
CA LEU A 678 -12.28 -22.48 0.41
C LEU A 678 -10.78 -22.21 0.47
N SER A 679 -10.36 -21.41 1.45
CA SER A 679 -8.96 -21.10 1.74
C SER A 679 -8.59 -21.62 3.13
N LEU A 680 -7.54 -22.42 3.22
CA LEU A 680 -6.94 -22.85 4.49
C LEU A 680 -5.53 -22.26 4.61
N PHE A 681 -5.31 -21.45 5.65
CA PHE A 681 -4.04 -20.80 5.94
C PHE A 681 -3.25 -21.65 6.93
N TYR A 682 -1.99 -21.91 6.61
CA TYR A 682 -1.09 -22.71 7.45
C TYR A 682 0.21 -21.98 7.77
N VAL A 683 0.79 -22.33 8.92
CA VAL A 683 2.09 -21.84 9.39
C VAL A 683 2.95 -23.05 9.74
N ASN A 684 4.00 -23.30 8.96
CA ASN A 684 4.93 -24.40 9.19
C ASN A 684 5.73 -24.16 10.49
N ASP A 685 6.32 -25.24 11.04
CA ASP A 685 7.19 -25.20 12.24
C ASP A 685 8.36 -24.20 12.14
N ASP A 686 8.83 -23.91 10.92
CA ASP A 686 9.90 -22.94 10.65
C ASP A 686 9.40 -21.47 10.56
N GLY A 687 8.10 -21.26 10.73
CA GLY A 687 7.43 -19.96 10.67
C GLY A 687 7.08 -19.49 9.25
N THR A 688 7.35 -20.29 8.22
CA THR A 688 6.87 -20.00 6.87
C THR A 688 5.36 -20.20 6.78
N THR A 689 4.69 -19.36 5.99
CA THR A 689 3.22 -19.37 5.86
C THR A 689 2.82 -19.76 4.45
N GLY A 690 1.67 -20.40 4.28
CA GLY A 690 1.09 -20.63 2.96
C GLY A 690 -0.42 -20.80 2.98
N THR A 691 -0.98 -21.04 1.80
CA THR A 691 -2.42 -21.22 1.60
C THR A 691 -2.70 -22.45 0.75
N LEU A 692 -3.69 -23.23 1.18
CA LEU A 692 -4.36 -24.25 0.37
C LEU A 692 -5.65 -23.63 -0.18
N LEU A 693 -5.81 -23.63 -1.49
CA LEU A 693 -6.99 -23.05 -2.16
C LEU A 693 -7.80 -24.18 -2.82
N PHE A 694 -9.10 -24.24 -2.54
CA PHE A 694 -9.98 -25.28 -3.05
C PHE A 694 -11.23 -24.72 -3.72
N THR A 695 -11.66 -25.33 -4.83
CA THR A 695 -12.96 -25.06 -5.46
C THR A 695 -14.02 -26.07 -5.00
N ALA A 696 -15.29 -25.67 -4.96
CA ALA A 696 -16.37 -26.57 -4.55
C ALA A 696 -16.43 -27.79 -5.48
N GLN A 697 -16.51 -28.99 -4.90
CA GLN A 697 -16.67 -30.20 -5.68
C GLN A 697 -18.13 -30.27 -6.15
N MET A 698 -18.36 -30.06 -7.46
CA MET A 698 -19.68 -30.32 -8.03
C MET A 698 -20.05 -31.78 -7.76
N MET A 699 -21.11 -31.99 -6.99
CA MET A 699 -21.74 -33.30 -6.93
C MET A 699 -22.26 -33.60 -8.34
N VAL A 700 -21.49 -34.36 -9.11
CA VAL A 700 -22.04 -35.07 -10.25
C VAL A 700 -23.07 -36.02 -9.63
N THR A 701 -24.34 -35.63 -9.64
CA THR A 701 -25.40 -36.60 -9.55
C THR A 701 -25.25 -37.45 -10.81
N GLU A 702 -24.46 -38.51 -10.73
CA GLU A 702 -24.58 -39.61 -11.67
C GLU A 702 -26.06 -39.95 -11.65
N SER A 703 -26.73 -39.68 -12.76
CA SER A 703 -28.06 -40.18 -13.04
C SER A 703 -28.07 -41.65 -12.62
N ALA A 704 -28.70 -41.94 -11.49
CA ALA A 704 -28.93 -43.29 -11.08
C ALA A 704 -29.75 -43.91 -12.22
N SER A 705 -29.12 -44.81 -12.97
CA SER A 705 -29.78 -45.74 -13.86
C SER A 705 -30.74 -46.59 -13.01
N THR A 706 -31.93 -46.05 -12.73
CA THR A 706 -33.01 -46.78 -12.08
C THR A 706 -33.74 -47.60 -13.14
N THR A 707 -33.41 -48.88 -13.23
CA THR A 707 -34.39 -49.90 -13.57
C THR A 707 -35.09 -50.33 -12.29
N GLN A 708 -36.16 -49.65 -11.90
CA GLN A 708 -37.21 -50.29 -11.11
C GLN A 708 -38.59 -49.67 -11.35
N GLU A 709 -39.54 -50.57 -11.62
CA GLU A 709 -40.95 -50.34 -11.92
C GLU A 709 -41.73 -49.61 -10.80
N PRO A 710 -42.90 -49.02 -11.12
CA PRO A 710 -43.51 -47.98 -10.31
C PRO A 710 -44.41 -48.53 -9.20
N SER A 711 -44.40 -47.89 -8.03
CA SER A 711 -45.54 -47.96 -7.11
C SER A 711 -45.87 -46.60 -6.50
N THR A 712 -46.98 -46.05 -7.00
CA THR A 712 -48.03 -45.28 -6.30
C THR A 712 -47.66 -44.11 -5.41
N ALA A 713 -48.10 -42.94 -5.88
CA ALA A 713 -48.17 -41.66 -5.19
C ALA A 713 -48.95 -41.68 -3.86
N ALA A 714 -48.50 -40.84 -2.92
CA ALA A 714 -49.34 -40.18 -1.94
C ALA A 714 -48.86 -38.74 -1.75
N THR A 715 -49.73 -37.80 -2.09
CA THR A 715 -49.66 -36.36 -1.85
C THR A 715 -49.76 -36.04 -0.36
N ALA A 716 -48.89 -35.18 0.18
CA ALA A 716 -49.20 -34.33 1.32
C ALA A 716 -48.28 -33.11 1.35
N SER A 717 -48.89 -31.93 1.32
CA SER A 717 -48.29 -30.64 1.69
C SER A 717 -48.02 -30.65 3.19
N GLU A 718 -46.78 -30.41 3.63
CA GLU A 718 -46.49 -30.10 5.03
C GLU A 718 -45.90 -28.70 5.15
N ARG A 719 -46.65 -27.86 5.87
CA ARG A 719 -46.22 -26.56 6.39
C ARG A 719 -45.19 -26.81 7.47
N ILE A 720 -44.00 -26.23 7.33
CA ILE A 720 -43.03 -26.17 8.41
C ILE A 720 -43.56 -25.18 9.46
N THR A 721 -43.89 -25.71 10.63
CA THR A 721 -44.20 -24.92 11.83
C THR A 721 -42.91 -24.85 12.64
N LEU A 722 -42.23 -23.69 12.65
CA LEU A 722 -41.11 -23.44 13.56
C LEU A 722 -41.65 -23.30 14.99
N ALA A 723 -41.29 -24.26 15.85
CA ALA A 723 -41.44 -24.11 17.29
C ALA A 723 -40.24 -23.32 17.82
N ILE A 724 -40.47 -22.07 18.21
CA ILE A 724 -39.48 -21.23 18.90
C ILE A 724 -39.55 -21.58 20.39
N GLU A 725 -38.56 -22.30 20.91
CA GLU A 725 -38.31 -22.39 22.34
C GLU A 725 -37.54 -21.14 22.78
N LEU A 726 -38.24 -20.20 23.42
CA LEU A 726 -37.62 -19.10 24.17
C LEU A 726 -37.15 -19.65 25.52
N THR A 727 -35.87 -20.02 25.62
CA THR A 727 -35.22 -20.20 26.92
C THR A 727 -34.78 -18.84 27.45
N THR A 728 -35.52 -18.34 28.44
CA THR A 728 -35.12 -17.19 29.24
C THR A 728 -33.83 -17.51 29.99
N ASN A 729 -32.80 -16.71 29.74
CA ASN A 729 -31.49 -16.72 30.39
C ASN A 729 -31.58 -16.30 31.87
N PRO A 730 -31.21 -17.15 32.85
CA PRO A 730 -30.79 -16.68 34.17
C PRO A 730 -29.27 -16.88 34.32
N TRP A 731 -28.64 -16.03 35.15
CA TRP A 731 -27.23 -16.04 35.58
C TRP A 731 -26.28 -15.32 34.58
N LEU A 732 -25.70 -14.12 34.79
CA LEU A 732 -25.36 -13.33 35.99
C LEU A 732 -24.82 -14.19 37.12
N TRP A 733 -23.51 -14.45 37.15
CA TRP A 733 -22.58 -14.27 38.28
C TRP A 733 -21.14 -14.53 37.82
#